data_AF-A0A1E1WEP8-F1
#
_entry.id   AF-A0A1E1WEP8-F1
#
_cell.length_a   1.000
_cell.length_b   1.000
_cell.length_c   1.000
_cell.angle_alpha   90.00
_cell.angle_beta   90.00
_cell.angle_gamma   90.00
#
_symmetry.space_group_name_H-M   'P 1'
#
loop_
_entity.id
_entity.type
_entity.pdbx_description
1 polymer ?
#
loop_
_entity_poly.entity_id
_entity_poly.type
_entity_poly.pdbx_seq_one_letter_code
_entity_poly.pdbx_strand_id
1 'polypeptide(L)'
;MADPSREEEQVTLLGEEGLMAGGQALKLGFVAGVILRERIPAFERMLWRACRGNVFLRQAEIDTPLEDPSSSDQVYKSVFIIFFQGDQLKTRVKKICEGFRATLYPCPEAPADRREMAMGVMTRIEDLNTVLGQTQDHRHRVLVAAAKNIKNWFVKVRKIKAIYHTLNLFNLDVTQKCLIAECWVPALDLETIQLALRRGTERSGSSVPPILNRMETLEDPPTYNRTNKFTFAFQNLIYAYGVATYREVNPAPYTIITFPFLFAVMFGDLGHGAIMAAFGFWMCYKEKPLQAKKIDSEIWNIFFGGRYIILLMGLFSMYTGLIYNDIFSKSLNIFGSSWRNNYNSSTLQENKLLQLNPDSYDYIQKPYAFGIDPVWQLAEANKIIFMNAYKMKISIIIGVFHMLFGVCLSLWNHIYFKRRISIYVEFIPQIMFLTLLFFYMVLLMFIKWTTYGATVGHFGSQEPEIVKTSAFCAPSILITFINMMLFKTDENTRPQCDTVMFAGQLYFQKFFVILALMCVPVMLFGKPYFIMKEQKRRARQGHQTIEGTAENGTAGGAVVAASAHHDEDITEVFIHQAIHTIEYVLGSVSHTASYLRLWALSLAHAQLADVAWKMLLRKGLMSTDFQGGIFLYVVFAGWAAISVSILVLMEGLSAFLHTLRLHWVEFQSKFYAGEGYLFQPFSFEVILDSAGTAEE
;
A
#
# COMPACT_ATOMS: atom_id res chain seq x y z
N MET A 1 48.47 -41.32 34.15
CA MET A 1 49.57 -42.28 34.37
C MET A 1 50.62 -41.99 33.32
N ALA A 2 51.61 -41.18 33.66
CA ALA A 2 52.71 -40.79 32.78
C ALA A 2 53.99 -40.88 33.62
N ASP A 3 54.98 -41.53 33.04
CA ASP A 3 56.24 -42.04 33.61
C ASP A 3 57.09 -40.97 34.33
N PRO A 4 57.55 -41.19 35.58
CA PRO A 4 58.42 -40.26 36.31
C PRO A 4 59.90 -40.34 35.89
N SER A 5 60.27 -41.26 34.99
CA SER A 5 61.65 -41.54 34.57
C SER A 5 62.24 -40.53 33.58
N ARG A 6 61.45 -39.57 33.07
CA ARG A 6 61.88 -38.61 32.04
C ARG A 6 62.26 -37.21 32.53
N GLU A 7 61.99 -36.87 33.78
CA GLU A 7 62.32 -35.53 34.33
C GLU A 7 63.78 -35.41 34.81
N GLU A 8 64.45 -36.52 35.11
CA GLU A 8 65.85 -36.49 35.60
C GLU A 8 66.88 -36.32 34.46
N GLU A 9 66.55 -36.65 33.21
CA GLU A 9 67.48 -36.53 32.06
C GLU A 9 67.58 -35.12 31.46
N GLN A 10 66.74 -34.15 31.84
CA GLN A 10 66.80 -32.78 31.30
C GLN A 10 67.70 -31.81 32.09
N VAL A 11 68.21 -32.21 33.25
CA VAL A 11 69.04 -31.33 34.10
C VAL A 11 70.52 -31.33 33.68
N THR A 12 70.94 -32.23 32.79
CA THR A 12 72.35 -32.41 32.37
C THR A 12 72.67 -31.96 30.93
N LEU A 13 71.87 -31.08 30.34
CA LEU A 13 72.04 -30.58 28.96
C LEU A 13 72.44 -29.09 28.82
N LEU A 14 72.96 -28.48 29.89
CA LEU A 14 73.75 -27.25 29.79
C LEU A 14 75.16 -27.57 30.27
N GLY A 15 75.98 -28.03 29.32
CA GLY A 15 77.39 -28.30 29.52
C GLY A 15 78.13 -27.07 30.03
N GLU A 16 79.11 -27.37 30.88
CA GLU A 16 80.25 -26.53 31.22
C GLU A 16 80.87 -25.93 29.95
N GLU A 17 80.60 -24.67 29.64
CA GLU A 17 81.52 -23.82 28.89
C GLU A 17 81.08 -22.35 29.08
N GLY A 18 81.69 -21.70 30.07
CA GLY A 18 81.40 -20.30 30.40
C GLY A 18 81.72 -19.90 31.85
N LEU A 19 82.72 -20.50 32.49
CA LEU A 19 83.32 -19.94 33.70
C LEU A 19 84.07 -18.66 33.32
N MET A 20 83.44 -17.49 33.49
CA MET A 20 84.13 -16.21 33.57
C MET A 20 83.74 -15.46 34.84
N ALA A 21 84.77 -15.23 35.67
CA ALA A 21 84.92 -14.39 36.84
C ALA A 21 83.65 -13.77 37.48
N GLY A 22 83.22 -14.37 38.60
CA GLY A 22 82.26 -13.79 39.55
C GLY A 22 81.15 -14.78 39.92
N GLY A 23 81.36 -15.58 40.97
CA GLY A 23 80.46 -16.65 41.42
C GLY A 23 79.11 -16.18 41.97
N GLN A 24 78.23 -15.67 41.11
CA GLN A 24 76.79 -15.59 41.36
C GLN A 24 76.04 -16.43 40.32
N ALA A 25 75.26 -17.39 40.79
CA ALA A 25 74.31 -18.11 39.94
C ALA A 25 73.40 -17.10 39.22
N LEU A 26 73.36 -17.17 37.88
CA LEU A 26 72.47 -16.34 37.07
C LEU A 26 71.00 -16.64 37.42
N LYS A 27 70.36 -15.77 38.24
CA LYS A 27 68.91 -15.84 38.47
C LYS A 27 68.17 -15.13 37.34
N LEU A 28 67.49 -15.92 36.50
CA LEU A 28 66.56 -15.43 35.48
C LEU A 28 65.22 -15.06 36.13
N GLY A 29 64.77 -13.83 35.93
CA GLY A 29 63.43 -13.43 36.32
C GLY A 29 62.44 -13.73 35.20
N PHE A 30 61.20 -14.06 35.55
CA PHE A 30 60.13 -14.19 34.57
C PHE A 30 58.84 -13.47 34.98
N VAL A 31 58.01 -13.17 33.98
CA VAL A 31 56.68 -12.59 34.14
C VAL A 31 55.70 -13.40 33.29
N ALA A 32 54.58 -13.82 33.89
CA ALA A 32 53.52 -14.55 33.21
C ALA A 32 52.23 -13.72 33.17
N GLY A 33 51.48 -13.85 32.07
CA GLY A 33 50.24 -13.11 31.90
C GLY A 33 49.38 -13.63 30.75
N VAL A 34 48.21 -13.01 30.59
CA VAL A 34 47.24 -13.33 29.55
C VAL A 34 46.92 -12.08 28.75
N ILE A 35 46.91 -12.20 27.42
CA ILE A 35 46.64 -11.12 26.46
C ILE A 35 45.69 -11.60 25.37
N LEU A 36 44.98 -10.67 24.71
CA LEU A 36 44.18 -10.95 23.52
C LEU A 36 45.06 -11.48 22.39
N ARG A 37 44.62 -12.54 21.71
CA ARG A 37 45.39 -13.21 20.64
C ARG A 37 45.75 -12.24 19.50
N GLU A 38 44.84 -11.33 19.15
CA GLU A 38 45.07 -10.32 18.11
C GLU A 38 46.24 -9.37 18.40
N ARG A 39 46.53 -9.11 19.68
CA ARG A 39 47.58 -8.17 20.11
C ARG A 39 48.96 -8.80 20.25
N ILE A 40 49.05 -10.13 20.22
CA ILE A 40 50.31 -10.89 20.36
C ILE A 40 51.39 -10.43 19.36
N PRO A 41 51.14 -10.31 18.04
CA PRO A 41 52.20 -9.95 17.09
C PRO A 41 52.71 -8.52 17.26
N ALA A 42 51.88 -7.61 17.77
CA ALA A 42 52.29 -6.25 18.08
C ALA A 42 53.08 -6.20 19.40
N PHE A 43 52.64 -6.99 20.38
CA PHE A 43 53.28 -7.14 21.69
C PHE A 43 54.71 -7.69 21.56
N GLU A 44 54.89 -8.76 20.80
CA GLU A 44 56.20 -9.37 20.54
C GLU A 44 57.17 -8.38 19.87
N ARG A 45 56.72 -7.68 18.82
CA ARG A 45 57.54 -6.67 18.13
C ARG A 45 57.94 -5.51 19.04
N MET A 46 57.06 -5.07 19.94
CA MET A 46 57.37 -4.00 20.90
C MET A 46 58.36 -4.47 21.96
N LEU A 47 58.20 -5.70 22.46
CA LEU A 47 59.12 -6.32 23.41
C LEU A 47 60.53 -6.47 22.81
N TRP A 48 60.61 -6.97 21.58
CA TRP A 48 61.88 -7.12 20.86
C TRP A 48 62.61 -5.79 20.67
N ARG A 49 61.89 -4.75 20.23
CA ARG A 49 62.45 -3.41 19.99
C ARG A 49 62.90 -2.73 21.28
N ALA A 50 62.10 -2.78 22.34
CA ALA A 50 62.40 -2.10 23.60
C ALA A 50 63.55 -2.77 24.39
N CYS A 51 63.68 -4.08 24.25
CA CYS A 51 64.67 -4.89 24.98
C CYS A 51 65.86 -5.34 24.12
N ARG A 52 65.95 -4.90 22.86
CA ARG A 52 67.03 -5.21 21.91
C ARG A 52 67.32 -6.72 21.77
N GLY A 53 66.29 -7.55 21.84
CA GLY A 53 66.41 -9.01 21.76
C GLY A 53 66.87 -9.72 23.05
N ASN A 54 67.10 -9.00 24.15
CA ASN A 54 67.58 -9.59 25.42
C ASN A 54 66.47 -10.25 26.27
N VAL A 55 65.32 -10.56 25.67
CA VAL A 55 64.13 -11.05 26.36
C VAL A 55 63.53 -12.19 25.55
N PHE A 56 63.23 -13.30 26.23
CA PHE A 56 62.71 -14.50 25.59
C PHE A 56 61.22 -14.67 25.92
N LEU A 57 60.37 -14.67 24.87
CA LEU A 57 58.92 -14.83 24.97
C LEU A 57 58.55 -16.28 24.63
N ARG A 58 57.75 -16.91 25.48
CA ARG A 58 56.99 -18.13 25.14
C ARG A 58 55.51 -17.83 25.25
N GLN A 59 54.73 -18.39 24.33
CA GLN A 59 53.28 -18.24 24.32
C GLN A 59 52.60 -19.60 24.16
N ALA A 60 51.42 -19.73 24.74
CA ALA A 60 50.53 -20.86 24.59
C ALA A 60 49.11 -20.31 24.38
N GLU A 61 48.43 -20.80 23.36
CA GLU A 61 47.09 -20.31 23.04
C GLU A 61 46.03 -21.01 23.90
N ILE A 62 44.98 -20.28 24.29
CA ILE A 62 43.81 -20.87 24.96
C ILE A 62 42.79 -21.19 23.87
N ASP A 63 42.38 -22.45 23.76
CA ASP A 63 41.46 -22.93 22.72
C ASP A 63 40.01 -22.50 22.97
N THR A 64 39.61 -22.35 24.24
CA THR A 64 38.26 -21.93 24.61
C THR A 64 38.16 -20.40 24.61
N PRO A 65 37.19 -19.80 23.89
CA PRO A 65 36.96 -18.36 23.98
C PRO A 65 36.45 -18.01 25.38
N LEU A 66 36.95 -16.90 25.92
CA LEU A 66 36.57 -16.40 27.25
C LEU A 66 35.74 -15.14 27.07
N GLU A 67 34.70 -14.99 27.89
CA GLU A 67 33.91 -13.76 27.92
C GLU A 67 34.73 -12.63 28.54
N ASP A 68 34.83 -11.50 27.84
CA ASP A 68 35.51 -10.33 28.39
C ASP A 68 34.58 -9.59 29.37
N PRO A 69 34.99 -9.36 30.63
CA PRO A 69 34.12 -8.76 31.65
C PRO A 69 33.69 -7.32 31.33
N SER A 70 34.33 -6.65 30.37
CA SER A 70 33.97 -5.28 29.94
C SER A 70 33.07 -5.20 28.71
N SER A 71 33.22 -6.07 27.71
CA SER A 71 32.38 -6.00 26.50
C SER A 71 31.37 -7.15 26.35
N SER A 72 31.42 -8.16 27.24
CA SER A 72 30.62 -9.39 27.14
C SER A 72 30.84 -10.17 25.82
N ASP A 73 31.88 -9.84 25.05
CA ASP A 73 32.23 -10.56 23.83
C ASP A 73 33.06 -11.80 24.16
N GLN A 74 32.87 -12.85 23.35
CA GLN A 74 33.71 -14.03 23.39
C GLN A 74 35.03 -13.76 22.67
N VAL A 75 36.11 -13.66 23.44
CA VAL A 75 37.44 -13.32 22.93
C VAL A 75 38.44 -14.45 23.15
N TYR A 76 39.26 -14.71 22.13
CA TYR A 76 40.39 -15.64 22.25
C TYR A 76 41.56 -14.96 22.94
N LYS A 77 41.97 -15.53 24.08
CA LYS A 77 43.12 -15.07 24.85
C LYS A 77 44.28 -16.06 24.68
N SER A 78 45.49 -15.59 24.91
CA SER A 78 46.71 -16.41 24.85
C SER A 78 47.57 -16.10 26.07
N VAL A 79 48.14 -17.15 26.66
CA VAL A 79 49.05 -17.07 27.80
C VAL A 79 50.45 -16.79 27.28
N PHE A 80 51.19 -15.93 27.96
CA PHE A 80 52.59 -15.69 27.66
C PHE A 80 53.45 -15.74 28.92
N ILE A 81 54.71 -16.13 28.74
CA ILE A 81 55.77 -16.10 29.74
C ILE A 81 56.98 -15.40 29.13
N ILE A 82 57.50 -14.40 29.83
CA ILE A 82 58.64 -13.59 29.40
C ILE A 82 59.79 -13.80 30.38
N PHE A 83 60.95 -14.23 29.88
CA PHE A 83 62.18 -14.36 30.64
C PHE A 83 63.11 -13.17 30.38
N PHE A 84 63.66 -12.59 31.44
CA PHE A 84 64.59 -11.45 31.37
C PHE A 84 65.63 -11.51 32.48
N GLN A 85 66.74 -10.81 32.28
CA GLN A 85 67.82 -10.69 33.25
C GLN A 85 67.96 -9.24 33.72
N GLY A 86 67.84 -9.00 35.03
CA GLY A 86 68.02 -7.68 35.65
C GLY A 86 66.73 -6.86 35.86
N ASP A 87 66.73 -6.05 36.92
CA ASP A 87 65.54 -5.32 37.39
C ASP A 87 65.11 -4.16 36.49
N GLN A 88 66.04 -3.56 35.74
CA GLN A 88 65.71 -2.51 34.78
C GLN A 88 64.88 -3.05 33.60
N LEU A 89 65.14 -4.28 33.14
CA LEU A 89 64.33 -4.92 32.10
C LEU A 89 62.96 -5.34 32.66
N LYS A 90 62.91 -5.86 33.90
CA LYS A 90 61.65 -6.19 34.60
C LYS A 90 60.65 -5.04 34.61
N THR A 91 61.10 -3.84 34.98
CA THR A 91 60.25 -2.64 35.04
C THR A 91 59.78 -2.19 33.67
N ARG A 92 60.63 -2.29 32.63
CA ARG A 92 60.24 -1.99 31.23
C ARG A 92 59.22 -2.99 30.69
N VAL A 93 59.43 -4.29 30.92
CA VAL A 93 58.51 -5.35 30.47
C VAL A 93 57.14 -5.20 31.13
N LYS A 94 57.07 -4.90 32.44
CA LYS A 94 55.79 -4.66 33.13
C LYS A 94 55.02 -3.48 32.52
N LYS A 95 55.69 -2.35 32.24
CA LYS A 95 55.05 -1.19 31.60
C LYS A 95 54.52 -1.50 30.20
N ILE A 96 55.24 -2.33 29.43
CA ILE A 96 54.78 -2.81 28.11
C ILE A 96 53.53 -3.68 28.27
N CYS A 97 53.52 -4.61 29.24
CA CYS A 97 52.36 -5.46 29.52
C CYS A 97 51.12 -4.64 29.92
N GLU A 98 51.30 -3.64 30.80
CA GLU A 98 50.23 -2.73 31.21
C GLU A 98 49.71 -1.88 30.02
N GLY A 99 50.61 -1.39 29.16
CA GLY A 99 50.24 -0.61 27.97
C GLY A 99 49.38 -1.37 26.96
N PHE A 100 49.60 -2.68 26.81
CA PHE A 100 48.78 -3.54 25.95
C PHE A 100 47.51 -4.07 26.63
N ARG A 101 47.28 -3.70 27.91
CA ARG A 101 46.22 -4.23 28.78
C ARG A 101 46.31 -5.74 28.99
N ALA A 102 47.52 -6.27 29.11
CA ALA A 102 47.73 -7.66 29.52
C ALA A 102 47.48 -7.81 31.02
N THR A 103 46.84 -8.92 31.41
CA THR A 103 46.63 -9.26 32.83
C THR A 103 47.82 -10.08 33.32
N LEU A 104 48.49 -9.58 34.36
CA LEU A 104 49.71 -10.18 34.91
C LEU A 104 49.36 -11.03 36.13
N TYR A 105 49.87 -12.26 36.19
CA TYR A 105 49.66 -13.16 37.34
C TYR A 105 50.97 -13.41 38.09
N PRO A 106 50.97 -13.34 39.43
CA PRO A 106 52.13 -13.74 40.23
C PRO A 106 52.27 -15.27 40.17
N CYS A 107 53.40 -15.76 39.67
CA CYS A 107 53.69 -17.19 39.56
C CYS A 107 54.94 -17.51 40.40
N PRO A 108 54.82 -18.28 41.50
CA PRO A 108 55.96 -18.67 42.33
C PRO A 108 57.02 -19.48 41.56
N GLU A 109 58.29 -19.34 41.94
CA GLU A 109 59.40 -20.07 41.30
C GLU A 109 59.40 -21.55 41.70
N ALA A 110 59.10 -21.84 42.97
CA ALA A 110 59.09 -23.20 43.50
C ALA A 110 57.90 -24.02 42.95
N PRO A 111 58.12 -25.28 42.54
CA PRO A 111 57.05 -26.13 42.02
C PRO A 111 56.03 -26.53 43.10
N ALA A 112 56.43 -26.62 44.36
CA ALA A 112 55.53 -26.92 45.48
C ALA A 112 54.51 -25.78 45.69
N ASP A 113 54.98 -24.54 45.82
CA ASP A 113 54.14 -23.35 46.02
C ASP A 113 53.17 -23.11 44.85
N ARG A 114 53.58 -23.44 43.62
CA ARG A 114 52.69 -23.39 42.44
C ARG A 114 51.54 -24.39 42.53
N ARG A 115 51.82 -25.62 43.01
CA ARG A 115 50.77 -26.64 43.21
C ARG A 115 49.80 -26.20 44.31
N GLU A 116 50.30 -25.64 45.41
CA GLU A 116 49.48 -25.12 46.50
C GLU A 116 48.59 -23.95 46.03
N MET A 117 49.15 -22.97 45.32
CA MET A 117 48.39 -21.84 44.76
C MET A 117 47.32 -22.31 43.77
N ALA A 118 47.64 -23.30 42.92
CA ALA A 118 46.67 -23.86 41.98
C ALA A 118 45.50 -24.53 42.70
N MET A 119 45.76 -25.32 43.75
CA MET A 119 44.71 -25.94 44.57
C MET A 119 43.82 -24.87 45.23
N GLY A 120 44.41 -23.82 45.82
CA GLY A 120 43.63 -22.73 46.45
C GLY A 120 42.81 -21.90 45.45
N VAL A 121 43.27 -21.76 44.21
CA VAL A 121 42.48 -21.11 43.15
C VAL A 121 41.33 -22.01 42.68
N MET A 122 41.55 -23.32 42.54
CA MET A 122 40.49 -24.26 42.16
C MET A 122 39.35 -24.29 43.18
N THR A 123 39.66 -24.35 44.48
CA THR A 123 38.62 -24.31 45.53
C THR A 123 37.83 -23.01 45.49
N ARG A 124 38.50 -21.86 45.25
CA ARG A 124 37.83 -20.57 45.12
C ARG A 124 36.94 -20.49 43.87
N ILE A 125 37.34 -21.13 42.76
CA ILE A 125 36.52 -21.21 41.55
C ILE A 125 35.26 -22.04 41.82
N GLU A 126 35.38 -23.16 42.52
CA GLU A 126 34.23 -23.97 42.93
C GLU A 126 33.28 -23.16 43.82
N ASP A 127 33.79 -22.48 44.84
CA ASP A 127 33.00 -21.60 45.70
C ASP A 127 32.27 -20.52 44.88
N LEU A 128 32.96 -19.84 43.97
CA LEU A 128 32.35 -18.82 43.11
C LEU A 128 31.29 -19.40 42.18
N ASN A 129 31.49 -20.59 41.63
CA ASN A 129 30.50 -21.26 40.78
C ASN A 129 29.25 -21.62 41.58
N THR A 130 29.39 -22.05 42.84
CA THR A 130 28.21 -22.29 43.70
C THR A 130 27.41 -21.02 43.96
N VAL A 131 28.09 -19.90 44.26
CA VAL A 131 27.45 -18.59 44.44
C VAL A 131 26.80 -18.09 43.15
N LEU A 132 27.46 -18.27 42.01
CA LEU A 132 26.93 -17.89 40.70
C LEU A 132 25.66 -18.69 40.37
N GLY A 133 25.67 -20.00 40.60
CA GLY A 133 24.49 -20.85 40.41
C GLY A 133 23.31 -20.39 41.29
N GLN A 134 23.55 -20.18 42.58
CA GLN A 134 22.50 -19.72 43.51
C GLN A 134 21.93 -18.35 43.14
N THR A 135 22.77 -17.41 42.71
CA THR A 135 22.34 -16.07 42.28
C THR A 135 21.57 -16.10 40.96
N GLN A 136 21.99 -16.94 40.00
CA GLN A 136 21.25 -17.15 38.76
C GLN A 136 19.89 -17.79 39.01
N ASP A 137 19.81 -18.79 39.88
CA ASP A 137 18.55 -19.42 40.26
C ASP A 137 17.60 -18.46 40.99
N HIS A 138 18.15 -17.65 41.90
CA HIS A 138 17.37 -16.59 42.54
C HIS A 138 16.84 -15.58 41.51
N ARG A 139 17.70 -15.09 40.61
CA ARG A 139 17.30 -14.20 39.51
C ARG A 139 16.23 -14.83 38.62
N HIS A 140 16.37 -16.10 38.24
CA HIS A 140 15.40 -16.80 37.40
C HIS A 140 14.04 -16.94 38.11
N ARG A 141 14.03 -17.31 39.40
CA ARG A 141 12.79 -17.37 40.19
C ARG A 141 12.07 -16.02 40.25
N VAL A 142 12.80 -14.93 40.47
CA VAL A 142 12.24 -13.57 40.48
C VAL A 142 11.72 -13.20 39.09
N LEU A 143 12.45 -13.51 38.03
CA LEU A 143 12.03 -13.25 36.64
C LEU A 143 10.75 -14.01 36.29
N VAL A 144 10.62 -15.29 36.66
CA VAL A 144 9.42 -16.09 36.43
C VAL A 144 8.23 -15.54 37.22
N ALA A 145 8.45 -15.11 38.47
CA ALA A 145 7.41 -14.48 39.27
C ALA A 145 6.97 -13.13 38.69
N ALA A 146 7.90 -12.30 38.22
CA ALA A 146 7.62 -11.02 37.57
C ALA A 146 6.93 -11.21 36.22
N ALA A 147 7.37 -12.17 35.40
CA ALA A 147 6.82 -12.45 34.07
C ALA A 147 5.34 -12.83 34.10
N LYS A 148 4.85 -13.45 35.19
CA LYS A 148 3.42 -13.75 35.36
C LYS A 148 2.57 -12.48 35.51
N ASN A 149 3.12 -11.43 36.12
CA ASN A 149 2.38 -10.21 36.48
C ASN A 149 2.67 -9.01 35.58
N ILE A 150 3.78 -9.02 34.83
CA ILE A 150 4.24 -7.87 34.03
C ILE A 150 3.18 -7.38 33.05
N LYS A 151 2.48 -8.30 32.35
CA LYS A 151 1.41 -7.95 31.40
C LYS A 151 0.29 -7.17 32.09
N ASN A 152 -0.12 -7.59 33.28
CA ASN A 152 -1.17 -6.92 34.05
C ASN A 152 -0.72 -5.56 34.59
N TRP A 153 0.51 -5.46 35.09
CA TRP A 153 1.08 -4.18 35.53
C TRP A 153 1.16 -3.19 34.38
N PHE A 154 1.57 -3.67 33.22
CA PHE A 154 1.72 -2.86 32.04
C PHE A 154 0.40 -2.30 31.52
N VAL A 155 -0.63 -3.16 31.41
CA VAL A 155 -2.00 -2.73 31.08
C VAL A 155 -2.51 -1.69 32.07
N LYS A 156 -2.25 -1.86 33.39
CA LYS A 156 -2.65 -0.89 34.41
C LYS A 156 -1.95 0.46 34.25
N VAL A 157 -0.61 0.45 34.14
CA VAL A 157 0.18 1.68 33.99
C VAL A 157 -0.22 2.42 32.72
N ARG A 158 -0.45 1.71 31.61
CA ARG A 158 -0.88 2.31 30.34
C ARG A 158 -2.27 2.94 30.44
N LYS A 159 -3.24 2.25 31.05
CA LYS A 159 -4.57 2.83 31.32
C LYS A 159 -4.48 4.08 32.19
N ILE A 160 -3.68 4.05 33.26
CA ILE A 160 -3.49 5.18 34.16
C ILE A 160 -2.83 6.36 33.42
N LYS A 161 -1.77 6.10 32.65
CA LYS A 161 -1.10 7.11 31.82
C LYS A 161 -2.08 7.76 30.82
N ALA A 162 -2.91 6.95 30.16
CA ALA A 162 -3.94 7.44 29.25
C ALA A 162 -4.94 8.35 29.96
N ILE A 163 -5.43 7.95 31.14
CA ILE A 163 -6.35 8.77 31.94
C ILE A 163 -5.70 10.10 32.33
N TYR A 164 -4.47 10.10 32.84
CA TYR A 164 -3.78 11.34 33.21
C TYR A 164 -3.49 12.23 32.01
N HIS A 165 -3.14 11.65 30.86
CA HIS A 165 -2.97 12.42 29.63
C HIS A 165 -4.27 13.09 29.19
N THR A 166 -5.40 12.38 29.28
CA THR A 166 -6.73 12.95 28.99
C THR A 166 -7.14 14.02 30.01
N LEU A 167 -6.88 13.81 31.30
CA LEU A 167 -7.15 14.82 32.33
C LEU A 167 -6.30 16.08 32.13
N ASN A 168 -5.10 15.96 31.57
CA ASN A 168 -4.25 17.11 31.25
C ASN A 168 -4.78 17.95 30.06
N LEU A 169 -5.73 17.43 29.27
CA LEU A 169 -6.42 18.19 28.23
C LEU A 169 -7.60 19.00 28.79
N PHE A 170 -7.98 18.80 30.05
CA PHE A 170 -9.11 19.49 30.67
C PHE A 170 -8.67 20.80 31.31
N ASN A 171 -9.56 21.78 31.30
CA ASN A 171 -9.33 23.03 32.00
C ASN A 171 -9.71 22.89 33.49
N LEU A 172 -8.89 23.44 34.38
CA LEU A 172 -9.10 23.37 35.81
C LEU A 172 -9.77 24.65 36.31
N ASP A 173 -10.99 24.53 36.83
CA ASP A 173 -11.65 25.62 37.54
C ASP A 173 -11.15 25.64 39.00
N VAL A 174 -10.33 26.66 39.31
CA VAL A 174 -9.73 26.86 40.63
C VAL A 174 -10.79 27.10 41.70
N THR A 175 -11.96 27.64 41.33
CA THR A 175 -13.00 28.05 42.30
C THR A 175 -13.83 26.88 42.80
N GLN A 176 -14.27 25.98 41.91
CA GLN A 176 -15.10 24.83 42.25
C GLN A 176 -14.32 23.51 42.38
N LYS A 177 -13.00 23.54 42.16
CA LYS A 177 -12.15 22.32 42.07
C LYS A 177 -12.72 21.28 41.09
N CYS A 178 -13.39 21.77 40.05
CA CYS A 178 -14.00 20.96 39.00
C CYS A 178 -13.14 21.04 37.73
N LEU A 179 -13.19 19.98 36.93
CA LEU A 179 -12.56 19.95 35.61
C LEU A 179 -13.62 20.22 34.55
N ILE A 180 -13.33 21.14 33.65
CA ILE A 180 -14.18 21.47 32.51
C ILE A 180 -13.53 20.86 31.26
N ALA A 181 -14.31 20.10 30.51
CA ALA A 181 -13.86 19.44 29.30
C ALA A 181 -14.85 19.71 28.17
N GLU A 182 -14.32 20.11 27.02
CA GLU A 182 -15.07 20.20 25.77
C GLU A 182 -14.73 18.95 24.95
N CYS A 183 -15.76 18.26 24.44
CA CYS A 183 -15.54 17.03 23.69
C CYS A 183 -16.55 16.84 22.57
N TRP A 184 -16.07 16.25 21.47
CA TRP A 184 -16.90 15.84 20.36
C TRP A 184 -17.56 14.50 20.66
N VAL A 185 -18.89 14.47 20.57
CA VAL A 185 -19.71 13.28 20.85
C VAL A 185 -20.70 13.08 19.71
N PRO A 186 -20.86 11.86 19.18
CA PRO A 186 -21.95 11.55 18.25
C PRO A 186 -23.31 11.81 18.90
N ALA A 187 -24.16 12.59 18.24
CA ALA A 187 -25.47 12.97 18.79
C ALA A 187 -26.37 11.76 19.15
N LEU A 188 -26.21 10.64 18.46
CA LEU A 188 -26.93 9.38 18.73
C LEU A 188 -26.51 8.71 20.04
N ASP A 189 -25.28 8.93 20.51
CA ASP A 189 -24.70 8.20 21.65
C ASP A 189 -24.71 9.02 22.94
N LEU A 190 -25.34 10.21 22.93
CA LEU A 190 -25.38 11.15 24.04
C LEU A 190 -26.04 10.57 25.30
N GLU A 191 -27.14 9.83 25.15
CA GLU A 191 -27.83 9.16 26.27
C GLU A 191 -26.94 8.11 26.95
N THR A 192 -26.18 7.36 26.15
CA THR A 192 -25.25 6.33 26.64
C THR A 192 -24.16 6.94 27.51
N ILE A 193 -23.65 8.13 27.13
CA ILE A 193 -22.63 8.85 27.90
C ILE A 193 -23.23 9.41 29.19
N GLN A 194 -24.44 9.97 29.16
CA GLN A 194 -25.12 10.43 30.38
C GLN A 194 -25.32 9.29 31.38
N LEU A 195 -25.70 8.10 30.91
CA LEU A 195 -25.84 6.92 31.75
C LEU A 195 -24.49 6.47 32.34
N ALA A 196 -23.41 6.50 31.53
CA ALA A 196 -22.07 6.16 31.99
C ALA A 196 -21.55 7.13 33.06
N LEU A 197 -21.81 8.43 32.89
CA LEU A 197 -21.47 9.47 33.87
C LEU A 197 -22.23 9.28 35.18
N ARG A 198 -23.55 9.03 35.13
CA ARG A 198 -24.36 8.72 36.33
C ARG A 198 -23.83 7.51 37.08
N ARG A 199 -23.51 6.42 36.37
CA ARG A 199 -22.90 5.22 36.95
C ARG A 199 -21.54 5.52 37.60
N GLY A 200 -20.75 6.43 37.02
CA GLY A 200 -19.48 6.90 37.58
C GLY A 200 -19.65 7.66 38.90
N THR A 201 -20.65 8.53 38.97
CA THR A 201 -21.02 9.28 40.20
C THR A 201 -21.53 8.37 41.31
N GLU A 202 -22.43 7.43 40.99
CA GLU A 202 -22.95 6.46 41.96
C GLU A 202 -21.83 5.61 42.57
N ARG A 203 -20.87 5.17 41.73
CA ARG A 203 -19.75 4.33 42.18
C ARG A 203 -18.69 5.10 42.97
N SER A 204 -18.51 6.38 42.67
CA SER A 204 -17.56 7.24 43.40
C SER A 204 -18.15 7.76 44.72
N GLY A 205 -19.46 7.71 44.90
CA GLY A 205 -20.14 8.30 46.07
C GLY A 205 -20.05 9.83 46.11
N SER A 206 -19.74 10.47 44.97
CA SER A 206 -19.68 11.93 44.87
C SER A 206 -21.09 12.53 44.93
N SER A 207 -21.26 13.60 45.70
CA SER A 207 -22.51 14.35 45.79
C SER A 207 -22.76 15.28 44.60
N VAL A 208 -21.75 15.53 43.76
CA VAL A 208 -21.85 16.45 42.62
C VAL A 208 -22.29 15.67 41.38
N PRO A 209 -23.47 15.98 40.79
CA PRO A 209 -23.89 15.38 39.55
C PRO A 209 -23.02 15.88 38.39
N PRO A 210 -22.69 15.02 37.41
CA PRO A 210 -21.95 15.42 36.24
C PRO A 210 -22.87 16.26 35.34
N ILE A 211 -22.42 17.45 34.98
CA ILE A 211 -23.16 18.37 34.12
C ILE A 211 -22.69 18.14 32.68
N LEU A 212 -23.60 17.67 31.82
CA LEU A 212 -23.36 17.59 30.38
C LEU A 212 -24.23 18.64 29.69
N ASN A 213 -23.59 19.67 29.14
CA ASN A 213 -24.28 20.70 28.38
C ASN A 213 -23.96 20.56 26.89
N ARG A 214 -24.94 20.82 26.02
CA ARG A 214 -24.73 20.89 24.58
C ARG A 214 -24.34 22.31 24.21
N MET A 215 -23.13 22.48 23.69
CA MET A 215 -22.65 23.76 23.17
C MET A 215 -22.77 23.80 21.65
N GLU A 216 -23.07 24.98 21.13
CA GLU A 216 -23.01 25.26 19.69
C GLU A 216 -21.70 25.98 19.41
N THR A 217 -20.93 25.47 18.45
CA THR A 217 -19.63 26.02 18.04
C THR A 217 -19.60 26.23 16.53
N LEU A 218 -18.72 27.14 16.08
CA LEU A 218 -18.44 27.36 14.65
C LEU A 218 -17.30 26.48 14.13
N GLU A 219 -16.61 25.74 15.00
CA GLU A 219 -15.53 24.84 14.61
C GLU A 219 -16.08 23.61 13.87
N ASP A 220 -15.37 23.19 12.83
CA ASP A 220 -15.74 22.00 12.08
C ASP A 220 -15.57 20.74 12.95
N PRO A 221 -16.62 19.94 13.16
CA PRO A 221 -16.52 18.72 13.95
C PRO A 221 -15.82 17.58 13.20
N PRO A 222 -15.27 16.58 13.92
CA PRO A 222 -14.63 15.42 13.32
C PRO A 222 -15.63 14.56 12.53
N THR A 223 -15.15 13.92 11.46
CA THR A 223 -15.97 13.02 10.66
C THR A 223 -15.94 11.61 11.22
N TYR A 224 -17.12 11.06 11.52
CA TYR A 224 -17.31 9.70 12.01
C TYR A 224 -18.23 8.89 11.08
N ASN A 225 -17.67 7.84 10.47
CA ASN A 225 -18.44 6.88 9.66
C ASN A 225 -18.59 5.57 10.43
N ARG A 226 -19.83 5.15 10.70
CA ARG A 226 -20.10 3.83 11.31
C ARG A 226 -19.76 2.74 10.30
N THR A 227 -18.74 1.95 10.61
CA THR A 227 -18.29 0.84 9.76
C THR A 227 -18.65 -0.51 10.39
N ASN A 228 -18.96 -1.47 9.53
CA ASN A 228 -19.08 -2.88 9.88
C ASN A 228 -17.79 -3.59 9.48
N LYS A 229 -17.63 -4.86 9.90
CA LYS A 229 -16.47 -5.69 9.51
C LYS A 229 -16.20 -5.72 8.01
N PHE A 230 -17.26 -5.66 7.20
CA PHE A 230 -17.17 -5.62 5.74
C PHE A 230 -16.76 -4.25 5.19
N THR A 231 -17.41 -3.17 5.65
CA THR A 231 -17.19 -1.82 5.11
C THR A 231 -15.91 -1.17 5.64
N PHE A 232 -15.37 -1.63 6.77
CA PHE A 232 -14.14 -1.12 7.36
C PHE A 232 -12.94 -1.16 6.40
N ALA A 233 -12.77 -2.26 5.66
CA ALA A 233 -11.67 -2.42 4.71
C ALA A 233 -11.72 -1.37 3.58
N PHE A 234 -12.91 -1.17 3.00
CA PHE A 234 -13.11 -0.16 1.95
C PHE A 234 -13.02 1.27 2.49
N GLN A 235 -13.44 1.50 3.72
CA GLN A 235 -13.34 2.82 4.36
C GLN A 235 -11.88 3.20 4.61
N ASN A 236 -11.04 2.27 5.07
CA ASN A 236 -9.61 2.51 5.27
C ASN A 236 -8.90 2.86 3.95
N LEU A 237 -9.30 2.25 2.83
CA LEU A 237 -8.80 2.60 1.51
C LEU A 237 -9.10 4.07 1.13
N ILE A 238 -10.25 4.58 1.58
CA ILE A 238 -10.64 5.98 1.32
C ILE A 238 -9.93 6.92 2.28
N TYR A 239 -9.80 6.55 3.56
CA TYR A 239 -9.05 7.34 4.54
C TYR A 239 -7.58 7.49 4.17
N ALA A 240 -7.00 6.53 3.44
CA ALA A 240 -5.63 6.65 2.91
C ALA A 240 -5.47 7.76 1.87
N TYR A 241 -6.54 8.18 1.18
CA TYR A 241 -6.52 9.33 0.26
C TYR A 241 -6.71 10.65 1.02
N GLY A 242 -7.69 10.69 1.91
CA GLY A 242 -8.02 11.85 2.72
C GLY A 242 -9.27 11.59 3.54
N VAL A 243 -9.54 12.40 4.57
CA VAL A 243 -10.73 12.24 5.42
C VAL A 243 -11.82 13.19 4.95
N ALA A 244 -13.04 12.68 4.83
CA ALA A 244 -14.17 13.44 4.30
C ALA A 244 -14.46 14.65 5.21
N THR A 245 -14.88 15.76 4.60
CA THR A 245 -15.37 16.91 5.36
C THR A 245 -16.67 16.57 6.08
N TYR A 246 -16.99 17.31 7.14
CA TYR A 246 -18.13 16.98 7.98
C TYR A 246 -19.44 17.00 7.19
N ARG A 247 -20.17 15.89 7.23
CA ARG A 247 -21.44 15.66 6.52
C ARG A 247 -21.35 15.71 4.98
N GLU A 248 -20.17 15.46 4.42
CA GLU A 248 -19.98 15.22 2.99
C GLU A 248 -20.44 13.82 2.58
N VAL A 249 -20.79 13.64 1.29
CA VAL A 249 -21.09 12.32 0.73
C VAL A 249 -19.86 11.41 0.81
N ASN A 250 -19.98 10.32 1.56
CA ASN A 250 -18.93 9.31 1.66
C ASN A 250 -18.81 8.51 0.34
N PRO A 251 -17.62 8.40 -0.28
CA PRO A 251 -17.40 7.56 -1.46
C PRO A 251 -17.55 6.05 -1.19
N ALA A 252 -17.42 5.59 0.06
CA ALA A 252 -17.29 4.17 0.41
C ALA A 252 -18.42 3.26 -0.10
N PRO A 253 -19.71 3.62 0.01
CA PRO A 253 -20.79 2.78 -0.48
C PRO A 253 -20.67 2.45 -1.97
N TYR A 254 -20.19 3.40 -2.77
CA TYR A 254 -20.01 3.22 -4.21
C TYR A 254 -18.75 2.43 -4.51
N THR A 255 -17.64 2.76 -3.84
CA THR A 255 -16.36 2.07 -3.98
C THR A 255 -16.48 0.57 -3.68
N ILE A 256 -17.36 0.14 -2.78
CA ILE A 256 -17.59 -1.29 -2.48
C ILE A 256 -17.88 -2.10 -3.76
N ILE A 257 -18.64 -1.54 -4.71
CA ILE A 257 -19.04 -2.25 -5.94
C ILE A 257 -18.20 -1.83 -7.15
N THR A 258 -17.92 -0.54 -7.31
CA THR A 258 -17.23 -0.02 -8.49
C THR A 258 -15.76 -0.41 -8.50
N PHE A 259 -15.13 -0.52 -7.31
CA PHE A 259 -13.72 -0.88 -7.21
C PHE A 259 -13.43 -2.30 -7.69
N PRO A 260 -14.09 -3.35 -7.15
CA PRO A 260 -13.91 -4.70 -7.66
C PRO A 260 -14.34 -4.88 -9.12
N PHE A 261 -15.34 -4.13 -9.57
CA PHE A 261 -15.80 -4.19 -10.96
C PHE A 261 -14.75 -3.64 -11.94
N LEU A 262 -14.18 -2.46 -11.67
CA LEU A 262 -13.11 -1.90 -12.52
C LEU A 262 -11.86 -2.78 -12.50
N PHE A 263 -11.57 -3.39 -11.35
CA PHE A 263 -10.48 -4.36 -11.20
C PHE A 263 -10.71 -5.57 -12.11
N ALA A 264 -11.92 -6.11 -12.11
CA ALA A 264 -12.29 -7.26 -12.91
C ALA A 264 -12.20 -7.00 -14.42
N VAL A 265 -12.41 -5.77 -14.89
CA VAL A 265 -12.23 -5.41 -16.30
C VAL A 265 -10.75 -5.47 -16.71
N MET A 266 -9.84 -5.03 -15.82
CA MET A 266 -8.39 -5.14 -16.00
C MET A 266 -7.91 -6.59 -15.86
N PHE A 267 -8.47 -7.33 -14.92
CA PHE A 267 -8.06 -8.69 -14.54
C PHE A 267 -9.16 -9.71 -14.90
N GLY A 268 -9.58 -9.71 -16.16
CA GLY A 268 -10.70 -10.52 -16.64
C GLY A 268 -10.29 -11.91 -17.11
N ASP A 269 -10.08 -12.84 -16.19
CA ASP A 269 -9.83 -14.26 -16.46
C ASP A 269 -10.57 -15.13 -15.43
N LEU A 270 -11.37 -16.09 -15.91
CA LEU A 270 -12.16 -16.96 -15.05
C LEU A 270 -11.30 -17.84 -14.14
N GLY A 271 -10.18 -18.34 -14.64
CA GLY A 271 -9.28 -19.25 -13.92
C GLY A 271 -8.52 -18.52 -12.82
N HIS A 272 -7.86 -17.42 -13.16
CA HIS A 272 -7.15 -16.59 -12.18
C HIS A 272 -8.10 -15.97 -11.16
N GLY A 273 -9.27 -15.51 -11.59
CA GLY A 273 -10.33 -15.00 -10.71
C GLY A 273 -10.83 -16.04 -9.71
N ALA A 274 -10.98 -17.30 -10.13
CA ALA A 274 -11.38 -18.40 -9.25
C ALA A 274 -10.33 -18.71 -8.18
N ILE A 275 -9.03 -18.67 -8.51
CA ILE A 275 -7.94 -18.85 -7.55
C ILE A 275 -7.97 -17.75 -6.49
N MET A 276 -8.12 -16.50 -6.91
CA MET A 276 -8.21 -15.35 -6.00
C MET A 276 -9.48 -15.39 -5.14
N ALA A 277 -10.63 -15.77 -5.70
CA ALA A 277 -11.87 -15.93 -4.95
C ALA A 277 -11.75 -17.06 -3.91
N ALA A 278 -11.13 -18.18 -4.26
CA ALA A 278 -10.88 -19.29 -3.33
C ALA A 278 -9.96 -18.87 -2.18
N PHE A 279 -8.89 -18.11 -2.47
CA PHE A 279 -7.99 -17.57 -1.45
C PHE A 279 -8.69 -16.56 -0.52
N GLY A 280 -9.46 -15.63 -1.09
CA GLY A 280 -10.27 -14.68 -0.33
C GLY A 280 -11.31 -15.38 0.55
N PHE A 281 -11.97 -16.42 0.03
CA PHE A 281 -12.94 -17.22 0.78
C PHE A 281 -12.27 -17.98 1.92
N TRP A 282 -11.10 -18.57 1.69
CA TRP A 282 -10.33 -19.26 2.73
C TRP A 282 -9.95 -18.33 3.90
N MET A 283 -9.53 -17.09 3.61
CA MET A 283 -9.26 -16.09 4.65
C MET A 283 -10.50 -15.69 5.45
N CYS A 284 -11.65 -15.53 4.78
CA CYS A 284 -12.92 -15.25 5.43
C CYS A 284 -13.41 -16.42 6.29
N TYR A 285 -13.24 -17.66 5.83
CA TYR A 285 -13.64 -18.86 6.57
C TYR A 285 -12.79 -19.07 7.83
N LYS A 286 -11.49 -18.80 7.77
CA LYS A 286 -10.55 -18.96 8.91
C LYS A 286 -10.29 -17.66 9.70
N GLU A 287 -11.23 -16.71 9.74
CA GLU A 287 -11.05 -15.40 10.40
C GLU A 287 -10.58 -15.50 11.86
N LYS A 288 -11.31 -16.25 12.70
CA LYS A 288 -11.03 -16.35 14.15
C LYS A 288 -9.63 -16.91 14.48
N PRO A 289 -9.20 -18.06 13.93
CA PRO A 289 -7.87 -18.59 14.23
C PRO A 289 -6.74 -17.73 13.66
N LEU A 290 -6.95 -17.06 12.51
CA LEU A 290 -5.95 -16.18 11.91
C LEU A 290 -5.75 -14.90 12.72
N GLN A 291 -6.84 -14.28 13.18
CA GLN A 291 -6.77 -13.09 14.02
C GLN A 291 -6.08 -13.37 15.37
N ALA A 292 -6.26 -14.58 15.92
CA ALA A 292 -5.62 -15.00 17.15
C ALA A 292 -4.11 -15.28 17.01
N LYS A 293 -3.64 -15.59 15.79
CA LYS A 293 -2.25 -16.01 15.55
C LYS A 293 -1.25 -14.86 15.49
N LYS A 294 -1.70 -13.58 15.54
CA LYS A 294 -0.88 -12.35 15.48
C LYS A 294 0.42 -12.56 14.69
N ILE A 295 0.27 -12.59 13.36
CA ILE A 295 1.41 -12.80 12.47
C ILE A 295 2.11 -11.45 12.30
N ASP A 296 3.40 -11.42 12.63
CA ASP A 296 4.20 -10.18 12.68
C ASP A 296 4.50 -9.56 11.30
N SER A 297 4.17 -10.25 10.20
CA SER A 297 4.43 -9.70 8.87
C SER A 297 3.41 -8.63 8.48
N GLU A 298 3.89 -7.40 8.30
CA GLU A 298 3.08 -6.25 7.89
C GLU A 298 2.27 -6.54 6.62
N ILE A 299 2.89 -7.21 5.64
CA ILE A 299 2.24 -7.61 4.39
C ILE A 299 1.03 -8.49 4.68
N TRP A 300 1.16 -9.48 5.57
CA TRP A 300 0.04 -10.36 5.91
C TRP A 300 -1.10 -9.58 6.57
N ASN A 301 -0.79 -8.63 7.45
CA ASN A 301 -1.79 -7.81 8.12
C ASN A 301 -2.57 -6.91 7.13
N ILE A 302 -1.90 -6.37 6.11
CA ILE A 302 -2.57 -5.62 5.03
C ILE A 302 -3.50 -6.55 4.23
N PHE A 303 -3.02 -7.72 3.82
CA PHE A 303 -3.82 -8.69 3.06
C PHE A 303 -5.03 -9.20 3.86
N PHE A 304 -4.84 -9.48 5.16
CA PHE A 304 -5.91 -9.93 6.06
C PHE A 304 -6.94 -8.83 6.34
N GLY A 305 -6.50 -7.58 6.47
CA GLY A 305 -7.38 -6.41 6.56
C GLY A 305 -8.24 -6.22 5.30
N GLY A 306 -7.70 -6.53 4.13
CA GLY A 306 -8.36 -6.46 2.82
C GLY A 306 -9.14 -7.70 2.38
N ARG A 307 -9.38 -8.69 3.25
CA ARG A 307 -9.95 -10.01 2.85
C ARG A 307 -11.25 -9.94 2.06
N TYR A 308 -12.17 -9.05 2.43
CA TYR A 308 -13.45 -8.89 1.74
C TYR A 308 -13.29 -8.24 0.37
N ILE A 309 -12.28 -7.37 0.20
CA ILE A 309 -11.95 -6.74 -1.09
C ILE A 309 -11.45 -7.82 -2.04
N ILE A 310 -10.51 -8.67 -1.59
CA ILE A 310 -9.95 -9.77 -2.39
C ILE A 310 -11.03 -10.76 -2.83
N LEU A 311 -11.95 -11.12 -1.92
CA LEU A 311 -13.07 -12.00 -2.26
C LEU A 311 -13.96 -11.38 -3.36
N LEU A 312 -14.33 -10.10 -3.21
CA LEU A 312 -15.22 -9.44 -4.16
C LEU A 312 -14.53 -9.23 -5.52
N MET A 313 -13.25 -8.87 -5.53
CA MET A 313 -12.43 -8.79 -6.74
C MET A 313 -12.37 -10.13 -7.48
N GLY A 314 -12.19 -11.24 -6.76
CA GLY A 314 -12.20 -12.58 -7.33
C GLY A 314 -13.54 -12.93 -7.99
N LEU A 315 -14.66 -12.67 -7.32
CA LEU A 315 -16.00 -12.93 -7.86
C LEU A 315 -16.32 -12.08 -9.09
N PHE A 316 -15.98 -10.79 -9.08
CA PHE A 316 -16.16 -9.94 -10.25
C PHE A 316 -15.23 -10.33 -11.40
N SER A 317 -13.99 -10.72 -11.11
CA SER A 317 -13.03 -11.22 -12.11
C SER A 317 -13.52 -12.51 -12.78
N MET A 318 -14.17 -13.41 -12.03
CA MET A 318 -14.84 -14.58 -12.62
C MET A 318 -15.99 -14.16 -13.56
N TYR A 319 -16.80 -13.18 -13.16
CA TYR A 319 -17.87 -12.65 -14.00
C TYR A 319 -17.34 -12.03 -15.30
N THR A 320 -16.33 -11.17 -15.23
CA THR A 320 -15.75 -10.54 -16.44
C THR A 320 -14.97 -11.53 -17.29
N GLY A 321 -14.29 -12.51 -16.68
CA GLY A 321 -13.63 -13.62 -17.38
C GLY A 321 -14.62 -14.46 -18.19
N LEU A 322 -15.81 -14.71 -17.65
CA LEU A 322 -16.92 -15.34 -18.38
C LEU A 322 -17.43 -14.48 -19.55
N ILE A 323 -17.52 -13.15 -19.39
CA ILE A 323 -17.89 -12.23 -20.48
C ILE A 323 -16.82 -12.19 -21.57
N TYR A 324 -15.53 -12.19 -21.21
CA TYR A 324 -14.43 -12.27 -22.16
C TYR A 324 -14.26 -13.65 -22.76
N ASN A 325 -14.91 -14.66 -22.19
CA ASN A 325 -14.80 -16.06 -22.56
C ASN A 325 -13.34 -16.53 -22.55
N ASP A 326 -12.63 -16.23 -21.46
CA ASP A 326 -11.22 -16.57 -21.27
C ASP A 326 -11.00 -17.28 -19.92
N ILE A 327 -10.47 -18.50 -19.99
CA ILE A 327 -10.03 -19.32 -18.85
C ILE A 327 -8.59 -19.77 -19.12
N PHE A 328 -7.63 -19.25 -18.35
CA PHE A 328 -6.21 -19.57 -18.52
C PHE A 328 -5.73 -19.46 -19.98
N SER A 329 -6.17 -18.42 -20.72
CA SER A 329 -5.94 -18.19 -22.16
C SER A 329 -6.73 -19.06 -23.15
N LYS A 330 -7.74 -19.82 -22.71
CA LYS A 330 -8.60 -20.66 -23.56
C LYS A 330 -10.06 -20.23 -23.50
N SER A 331 -10.81 -20.48 -24.58
CA SER A 331 -12.24 -20.17 -24.65
C SER A 331 -13.10 -21.39 -24.32
N LEU A 332 -14.30 -21.12 -23.78
CA LEU A 332 -15.31 -22.13 -23.47
C LEU A 332 -16.42 -22.09 -24.53
N ASN A 333 -16.67 -23.23 -25.17
CA ASN A 333 -17.78 -23.37 -26.12
C ASN A 333 -19.06 -23.84 -25.41
N ILE A 334 -19.81 -22.90 -24.81
CA ILE A 334 -21.02 -23.20 -24.02
C ILE A 334 -22.28 -23.22 -24.89
N PHE A 335 -22.45 -22.24 -25.78
CA PHE A 335 -23.70 -22.03 -26.55
C PHE A 335 -23.59 -22.43 -28.03
N GLY A 336 -22.45 -22.96 -28.47
CA GLY A 336 -22.14 -23.20 -29.89
C GLY A 336 -21.71 -21.91 -30.61
N SER A 337 -20.76 -22.02 -31.54
CA SER A 337 -20.25 -20.85 -32.27
C SER A 337 -21.22 -20.34 -33.32
N SER A 338 -21.25 -19.02 -33.51
CA SER A 338 -22.06 -18.40 -34.57
C SER A 338 -21.39 -18.44 -35.94
N TRP A 339 -20.13 -18.89 -36.00
CA TRP A 339 -19.38 -19.09 -37.23
C TRP A 339 -19.36 -20.56 -37.64
N ARG A 340 -19.43 -20.80 -38.95
CA ARG A 340 -19.32 -22.12 -39.57
C ARG A 340 -18.23 -22.09 -40.62
N ASN A 341 -17.50 -23.19 -40.74
CA ASN A 341 -16.52 -23.39 -41.78
C ASN A 341 -17.19 -24.14 -42.95
N ASN A 342 -17.35 -23.48 -44.09
CA ASN A 342 -17.94 -24.06 -45.29
C ASN A 342 -16.89 -24.57 -46.31
N TYR A 343 -15.59 -24.49 -45.99
CA TYR A 343 -14.52 -24.95 -46.87
C TYR A 343 -14.38 -26.48 -46.89
N ASN A 344 -14.05 -27.04 -48.06
CA ASN A 344 -13.84 -28.48 -48.23
C ASN A 344 -12.52 -28.94 -47.58
N SER A 345 -12.45 -30.21 -47.16
CA SER A 345 -11.30 -30.74 -46.39
C SER A 345 -9.96 -30.67 -47.12
N SER A 346 -9.95 -30.72 -48.46
CA SER A 346 -8.75 -30.55 -49.29
C SER A 346 -8.21 -29.12 -49.22
N THR A 347 -9.08 -28.11 -49.34
CA THR A 347 -8.71 -26.69 -49.27
C THR A 347 -8.16 -26.29 -47.91
N LEU A 348 -8.62 -26.96 -46.84
CA LEU A 348 -8.15 -26.77 -45.47
C LEU A 348 -6.75 -27.32 -45.21
N GLN A 349 -6.33 -28.36 -45.93
CA GLN A 349 -4.99 -28.95 -45.79
C GLN A 349 -3.94 -28.19 -46.62
N GLU A 350 -4.34 -27.63 -47.76
CA GLU A 350 -3.43 -26.89 -48.65
C GLU A 350 -3.12 -25.47 -48.14
N ASN A 351 -4.09 -24.80 -47.52
CA ASN A 351 -3.94 -23.39 -47.11
C ASN A 351 -3.70 -23.25 -45.61
N LYS A 352 -2.58 -22.63 -45.24
CA LYS A 352 -2.24 -22.34 -43.83
C LYS A 352 -3.09 -21.23 -43.20
N LEU A 353 -3.58 -20.28 -44.00
CA LEU A 353 -4.41 -19.16 -43.54
C LEU A 353 -5.61 -19.02 -44.48
N LEU A 354 -6.81 -19.07 -43.91
CA LEU A 354 -8.07 -18.85 -44.61
C LEU A 354 -8.86 -17.77 -43.86
N GLN A 355 -9.48 -16.88 -44.62
CA GLN A 355 -10.38 -15.86 -44.07
C GLN A 355 -11.83 -16.28 -44.31
N LEU A 356 -12.63 -16.25 -43.25
CA LEU A 356 -14.08 -16.44 -43.33
C LEU A 356 -14.72 -15.09 -43.65
N ASN A 357 -15.60 -15.06 -44.65
CA ASN A 357 -16.22 -13.82 -45.09
C ASN A 357 -17.53 -13.60 -44.32
N PRO A 358 -17.67 -12.52 -43.52
CA PRO A 358 -18.85 -12.28 -42.71
C PRO A 358 -20.13 -11.98 -43.51
N ASP A 359 -19.99 -11.61 -44.79
CA ASP A 359 -21.08 -11.37 -45.74
C ASP A 359 -21.67 -12.68 -46.29
N SER A 360 -20.88 -13.75 -46.32
CA SER A 360 -21.30 -15.05 -46.83
C SER A 360 -22.03 -15.90 -45.76
N TYR A 361 -22.52 -17.09 -46.15
CA TYR A 361 -23.13 -18.07 -45.24
C TYR A 361 -22.18 -18.64 -44.16
N ASP A 362 -20.93 -18.18 -44.10
CA ASP A 362 -19.96 -18.53 -43.06
C ASP A 362 -20.34 -17.96 -41.68
N TYR A 363 -21.06 -16.84 -41.64
CA TYR A 363 -21.59 -16.25 -40.41
C TYR A 363 -23.11 -16.39 -40.33
N ILE A 364 -23.63 -16.96 -39.24
CA ILE A 364 -25.06 -17.23 -39.04
C ILE A 364 -25.87 -15.93 -38.79
N GLN A 365 -25.21 -14.76 -38.77
CA GLN A 365 -25.80 -13.43 -38.51
C GLN A 365 -26.51 -13.28 -37.17
N LYS A 366 -26.25 -14.21 -36.26
CA LYS A 366 -26.75 -14.19 -34.89
C LYS A 366 -25.59 -13.96 -33.93
N PRO A 367 -25.63 -12.91 -33.07
CA PRO A 367 -24.58 -12.70 -32.07
C PRO A 367 -24.57 -13.86 -31.05
N TYR A 368 -23.40 -14.13 -30.49
CA TYR A 368 -23.24 -15.12 -29.42
C TYR A 368 -24.04 -14.69 -28.19
N ALA A 369 -24.72 -15.64 -27.54
CA ALA A 369 -25.73 -15.32 -26.53
C ALA A 369 -25.15 -14.66 -25.25
N PHE A 370 -23.91 -14.99 -24.90
CA PHE A 370 -23.29 -14.49 -23.67
C PHE A 370 -21.77 -14.37 -23.81
N GLY A 371 -21.24 -13.14 -23.78
CA GLY A 371 -19.81 -12.87 -23.90
C GLY A 371 -19.31 -12.88 -25.35
N ILE A 372 -18.03 -13.21 -25.53
CA ILE A 372 -17.36 -13.22 -26.84
C ILE A 372 -17.39 -14.63 -27.44
N ASP A 373 -17.60 -14.71 -28.77
CA ASP A 373 -17.63 -15.98 -29.49
C ASP A 373 -16.30 -16.76 -29.33
N PRO A 374 -16.33 -18.04 -28.94
CA PRO A 374 -15.14 -18.88 -28.76
C PRO A 374 -14.21 -18.95 -29.98
N VAL A 375 -14.74 -18.77 -31.20
CA VAL A 375 -14.00 -18.88 -32.47
C VAL A 375 -12.86 -17.87 -32.56
N TRP A 376 -13.00 -16.71 -31.94
CA TRP A 376 -11.94 -15.69 -31.91
C TRP A 376 -10.65 -16.16 -31.26
N GLN A 377 -10.71 -17.18 -30.39
CA GLN A 377 -9.51 -17.77 -29.79
C GLN A 377 -8.71 -18.61 -30.79
N LEU A 378 -9.37 -19.22 -31.77
CA LEU A 378 -8.74 -20.02 -32.83
C LEU A 378 -8.16 -19.12 -33.94
N ALA A 379 -8.68 -17.91 -34.09
CA ALA A 379 -8.26 -16.95 -35.10
C ALA A 379 -6.94 -16.23 -34.73
N GLU A 380 -5.81 -16.96 -34.74
CA GLU A 380 -4.49 -16.44 -34.30
C GLU A 380 -4.08 -15.12 -34.98
N ALA A 381 -4.40 -14.93 -36.26
CA ALA A 381 -4.02 -13.74 -37.02
C ALA A 381 -4.84 -12.48 -36.65
N ASN A 382 -6.17 -12.62 -36.47
CA ASN A 382 -7.08 -11.49 -36.35
C ASN A 382 -7.64 -11.26 -34.93
N LYS A 383 -7.40 -12.17 -33.98
CA LYS A 383 -7.84 -12.06 -32.58
C LYS A 383 -7.46 -10.72 -31.94
N ILE A 384 -6.20 -10.32 -32.09
CA ILE A 384 -5.67 -9.12 -31.42
C ILE A 384 -6.36 -7.86 -31.95
N ILE A 385 -6.60 -7.77 -33.25
CA ILE A 385 -7.23 -6.60 -33.89
C ILE A 385 -8.66 -6.43 -33.37
N PHE A 386 -9.44 -7.52 -33.32
CA PHE A 386 -10.81 -7.51 -32.80
C PHE A 386 -10.85 -7.16 -31.31
N MET A 387 -10.05 -7.85 -30.49
CA MET A 387 -10.08 -7.68 -29.04
C MET A 387 -9.56 -6.30 -28.61
N ASN A 388 -8.59 -5.75 -29.33
CA ASN A 388 -8.10 -4.39 -29.13
C ASN A 388 -9.22 -3.37 -29.35
N ALA A 389 -9.89 -3.42 -30.50
CA ALA A 389 -10.97 -2.50 -30.83
C ALA A 389 -12.16 -2.61 -29.86
N TYR A 390 -12.48 -3.82 -29.40
CA TYR A 390 -13.55 -4.06 -28.42
C TYR A 390 -13.18 -3.50 -27.03
N LYS A 391 -12.04 -3.92 -26.47
CA LYS A 391 -11.64 -3.53 -25.10
C LYS A 391 -11.38 -2.03 -24.99
N MET A 392 -10.78 -1.40 -26.00
CA MET A 392 -10.56 0.05 -26.03
C MET A 392 -11.89 0.82 -25.92
N LYS A 393 -12.92 0.43 -26.69
CA LYS A 393 -14.23 1.10 -26.65
C LYS A 393 -14.94 0.90 -25.32
N ILE A 394 -14.96 -0.34 -24.79
CA ILE A 394 -15.57 -0.63 -23.48
C ILE A 394 -14.91 0.18 -22.37
N SER A 395 -13.58 0.30 -22.38
CA SER A 395 -12.83 1.11 -21.43
C SER A 395 -13.27 2.59 -21.43
N ILE A 396 -13.44 3.19 -22.60
CA ILE A 396 -13.93 4.56 -22.74
C ILE A 396 -15.38 4.69 -22.25
N ILE A 397 -16.25 3.75 -22.63
CA ILE A 397 -17.67 3.74 -22.21
C ILE A 397 -17.77 3.70 -20.69
N ILE A 398 -17.10 2.75 -20.05
CA ILE A 398 -17.08 2.61 -18.59
C ILE A 398 -16.52 3.88 -17.93
N GLY A 399 -15.44 4.44 -18.47
CA GLY A 399 -14.82 5.66 -17.94
C GLY A 399 -15.75 6.86 -17.94
N VAL A 400 -16.43 7.11 -19.07
CA VAL A 400 -17.38 8.23 -19.19
C VAL A 400 -18.56 8.08 -18.24
N PHE A 401 -19.15 6.88 -18.13
CA PHE A 401 -20.23 6.63 -17.16
C PHE A 401 -19.77 6.78 -15.71
N HIS A 402 -18.58 6.29 -15.37
CA HIS A 402 -18.04 6.40 -14.01
C HIS A 402 -17.75 7.85 -13.61
N MET A 403 -17.16 8.65 -14.50
CA MET A 403 -16.94 10.09 -14.25
C MET A 403 -18.26 10.87 -14.19
N LEU A 404 -19.21 10.58 -15.08
CA LEU A 404 -20.54 11.21 -15.06
C LEU A 404 -21.23 10.96 -13.72
N PHE A 405 -21.17 9.72 -13.24
CA PHE A 405 -21.68 9.36 -11.92
C PHE A 405 -21.00 10.14 -10.79
N GLY A 406 -19.68 10.31 -10.82
CA GLY A 406 -18.94 11.11 -9.84
C GLY A 406 -19.37 12.58 -9.83
N VAL A 407 -19.54 13.21 -11.00
CA VAL A 407 -20.06 14.59 -11.09
C VAL A 407 -21.51 14.67 -10.58
N CYS A 408 -22.35 13.66 -10.83
CA CYS A 408 -23.69 13.64 -10.25
C CYS A 408 -23.67 13.65 -8.71
N LEU A 409 -22.69 13.01 -8.06
CA LEU A 409 -22.55 13.02 -6.59
C LEU A 409 -22.28 14.41 -6.02
N SER A 410 -21.60 15.29 -6.76
CA SER A 410 -21.35 16.67 -6.30
C SER A 410 -22.63 17.48 -6.17
N LEU A 411 -23.68 17.17 -6.96
CA LEU A 411 -25.00 17.79 -6.83
C LEU A 411 -25.61 17.54 -5.45
N TRP A 412 -25.51 16.32 -4.92
CA TRP A 412 -26.04 16.00 -3.59
C TRP A 412 -25.33 16.80 -2.49
N ASN A 413 -24.01 16.98 -2.60
CA ASN A 413 -23.25 17.84 -1.70
C ASN A 413 -23.76 19.29 -1.76
N HIS A 414 -23.91 19.87 -2.96
CA HIS A 414 -24.39 21.25 -3.10
C HIS A 414 -25.83 21.44 -2.62
N ILE A 415 -26.71 20.45 -2.80
CA ILE A 415 -28.09 20.48 -2.29
C ILE A 415 -28.07 20.44 -0.75
N TYR A 416 -27.28 19.54 -0.15
CA TYR A 416 -27.20 19.38 1.30
C TYR A 416 -26.66 20.63 2.01
N PHE A 417 -25.55 21.19 1.51
CA PHE A 417 -24.97 22.44 2.02
C PHE A 417 -25.73 23.71 1.58
N LYS A 418 -26.84 23.56 0.84
CA LYS A 418 -27.70 24.66 0.36
C LYS A 418 -26.96 25.73 -0.46
N ARG A 419 -25.88 25.37 -1.15
CA ARG A 419 -25.06 26.28 -1.98
C ARG A 419 -25.65 26.45 -3.38
N ARG A 420 -26.74 27.21 -3.48
CA ARG A 420 -27.50 27.38 -4.74
C ARG A 420 -26.67 27.96 -5.89
N ILE A 421 -25.73 28.85 -5.61
CA ILE A 421 -24.89 29.50 -6.64
C ILE A 421 -23.98 28.46 -7.32
N SER A 422 -23.33 27.58 -6.56
CA SER A 422 -22.50 26.50 -7.10
C SER A 422 -23.29 25.52 -7.98
N ILE A 423 -24.57 25.28 -7.70
CA ILE A 423 -25.39 24.39 -8.54
C ILE A 423 -25.50 24.95 -9.97
N TYR A 424 -25.83 26.24 -10.12
CA TYR A 424 -26.05 26.84 -11.44
C TYR A 424 -24.75 27.14 -12.20
N VAL A 425 -23.70 27.51 -11.48
CA VAL A 425 -22.47 28.03 -12.09
C VAL A 425 -21.36 26.98 -12.21
N GLU A 426 -21.38 25.97 -11.36
CA GLU A 426 -20.33 24.95 -11.28
C GLU A 426 -20.88 23.62 -11.82
N PHE A 427 -21.88 23.05 -11.16
CA PHE A 427 -22.41 21.72 -11.51
C PHE A 427 -23.04 21.67 -12.92
N ILE A 428 -23.94 22.60 -13.27
CA ILE A 428 -24.62 22.57 -14.58
C ILE A 428 -23.63 22.68 -15.75
N PRO A 429 -22.69 23.65 -15.77
CA PRO A 429 -21.69 23.71 -16.82
C PRO A 429 -20.76 22.49 -16.85
N GLN A 430 -20.37 21.95 -15.69
CA GLN A 430 -19.52 20.76 -15.60
C GLN A 430 -20.19 19.52 -16.24
N ILE A 431 -21.46 19.25 -15.89
CA ILE A 431 -22.21 18.11 -16.42
C ILE A 431 -22.51 18.30 -17.92
N MET A 432 -22.88 19.51 -18.34
CA MET A 432 -23.09 19.83 -19.76
C MET A 432 -21.81 19.63 -20.57
N PHE A 433 -20.68 20.16 -20.10
CA PHE A 433 -19.40 20.01 -20.79
C PHE A 433 -19.01 18.53 -20.99
N LEU A 434 -19.13 17.70 -19.94
CA LEU A 434 -18.78 16.28 -20.01
C LEU A 434 -19.73 15.50 -20.92
N THR A 435 -21.04 15.76 -20.83
CA THR A 435 -22.05 15.07 -21.63
C THR A 435 -21.98 15.43 -23.12
N LEU A 436 -21.84 16.71 -23.45
CA LEU A 436 -21.84 17.17 -24.85
C LEU A 436 -20.64 16.66 -25.65
N LEU A 437 -19.47 16.51 -25.01
CA LEU A 437 -18.26 16.02 -25.69
C LEU A 437 -18.11 14.49 -25.58
N PHE A 438 -18.01 13.97 -24.36
CA PHE A 438 -17.57 12.59 -24.14
C PHE A 438 -18.73 11.59 -24.15
N PHE A 439 -19.89 11.95 -23.59
CA PHE A 439 -21.06 11.07 -23.69
C PHE A 439 -21.59 11.00 -25.13
N TYR A 440 -21.49 12.08 -25.90
CA TYR A 440 -21.75 12.03 -27.34
C TYR A 440 -20.81 11.08 -28.09
N MET A 441 -19.51 11.07 -27.76
CA MET A 441 -18.57 10.09 -28.32
C MET A 441 -18.99 8.64 -27.99
N VAL A 442 -19.48 8.37 -26.77
CA VAL A 442 -20.03 7.06 -26.39
C VAL A 442 -21.27 6.71 -27.23
N LEU A 443 -22.16 7.67 -27.45
CA LEU A 443 -23.34 7.49 -28.30
C LEU A 443 -22.94 7.12 -29.74
N LEU A 444 -21.92 7.77 -30.32
CA LEU A 444 -21.38 7.41 -31.64
C LEU A 444 -20.84 5.98 -31.69
N MET A 445 -20.26 5.46 -30.59
CA MET A 445 -19.81 4.07 -30.52
C MET A 445 -20.98 3.09 -30.58
N PHE A 446 -22.06 3.37 -29.86
CA PHE A 446 -23.27 2.54 -29.91
C PHE A 446 -23.95 2.60 -31.27
N ILE A 447 -24.10 3.80 -31.86
CA ILE A 447 -24.62 3.94 -33.23
C ILE A 447 -23.79 3.07 -34.18
N LYS A 448 -22.46 3.19 -34.12
CA LYS A 448 -21.57 2.39 -34.99
C LYS A 448 -21.80 0.89 -34.84
N TRP A 449 -21.98 0.41 -33.61
CA TRP A 449 -22.23 -1.02 -33.35
C TRP A 449 -23.59 -1.51 -33.85
N THR A 450 -24.59 -0.63 -33.94
CA THR A 450 -25.94 -0.99 -34.40
C THR A 450 -26.17 -0.81 -35.90
N THR A 451 -25.54 0.18 -36.54
CA THR A 451 -25.89 0.59 -37.91
C THR A 451 -24.98 0.00 -38.99
N TYR A 452 -23.72 -0.31 -38.66
CA TYR A 452 -22.75 -0.82 -39.63
C TYR A 452 -22.49 -2.31 -39.36
N GLY A 453 -22.74 -3.15 -40.36
CA GLY A 453 -22.59 -4.59 -40.28
C GLY A 453 -22.29 -5.23 -41.63
N ALA A 454 -22.00 -6.53 -41.60
CA ALA A 454 -21.95 -7.36 -42.79
C ALA A 454 -23.24 -8.19 -42.82
N THR A 455 -24.19 -7.79 -43.68
CA THR A 455 -25.41 -8.56 -43.98
C THR A 455 -25.21 -9.32 -45.29
N VAL A 456 -25.99 -10.37 -45.57
CA VAL A 456 -25.77 -11.20 -46.76
C VAL A 456 -26.13 -10.40 -48.01
N GLY A 457 -25.18 -10.25 -48.93
CA GLY A 457 -25.35 -9.56 -50.21
C GLY A 457 -24.84 -8.12 -50.25
N HIS A 458 -24.12 -7.63 -49.23
CA HIS A 458 -23.59 -6.25 -49.21
C HIS A 458 -22.41 -6.03 -50.17
N PHE A 459 -21.57 -7.05 -50.40
CA PHE A 459 -20.49 -7.02 -51.38
C PHE A 459 -21.02 -7.38 -52.78
N GLY A 460 -21.32 -6.36 -53.58
CA GLY A 460 -21.70 -6.50 -54.99
C GLY A 460 -23.16 -6.19 -55.33
N SER A 461 -24.01 -5.84 -54.35
CA SER A 461 -25.33 -5.27 -54.63
C SER A 461 -25.19 -3.86 -55.23
N GLN A 462 -25.79 -3.61 -56.40
CA GLN A 462 -25.85 -2.28 -57.03
C GLN A 462 -26.81 -1.30 -56.32
N GLU A 463 -27.44 -1.72 -55.21
CA GLU A 463 -28.39 -0.89 -54.47
C GLU A 463 -27.69 0.12 -53.55
N PRO A 464 -27.86 1.44 -53.77
CA PRO A 464 -27.08 2.47 -53.10
C PRO A 464 -27.36 2.61 -51.59
N GLU A 465 -28.51 2.16 -51.07
CA GLU A 465 -28.81 2.20 -49.63
C GLU A 465 -28.09 1.10 -48.84
N ILE A 466 -27.89 -0.07 -49.44
CA ILE A 466 -27.26 -1.24 -48.81
C ILE A 466 -25.72 -1.06 -48.77
N VAL A 467 -25.13 -0.42 -49.77
CA VAL A 467 -23.67 -0.13 -49.79
C VAL A 467 -23.28 0.86 -48.68
N LYS A 468 -24.16 1.80 -48.32
CA LYS A 468 -23.89 2.86 -47.32
C LYS A 468 -23.70 2.34 -45.90
N THR A 469 -24.40 1.27 -45.52
CA THR A 469 -24.31 0.64 -44.19
C THR A 469 -23.32 -0.54 -44.14
N SER A 470 -22.62 -0.80 -45.24
CA SER A 470 -21.63 -1.88 -45.34
C SER A 470 -20.38 -1.63 -44.50
N ALA A 471 -19.64 -2.70 -44.19
CA ALA A 471 -18.36 -2.64 -43.50
C ALA A 471 -17.30 -1.75 -44.22
N PHE A 472 -17.43 -1.58 -45.55
CA PHE A 472 -16.53 -0.74 -46.34
C PHE A 472 -16.69 0.75 -46.06
N CYS A 473 -17.92 1.22 -45.81
CA CYS A 473 -18.22 2.62 -45.54
C CYS A 473 -18.19 2.99 -44.04
N ALA A 474 -17.77 2.08 -43.16
CA ALA A 474 -17.77 2.31 -41.71
C ALA A 474 -16.74 3.40 -41.30
N PRO A 475 -17.17 4.56 -40.74
CA PRO A 475 -16.26 5.66 -40.43
C PRO A 475 -15.42 5.44 -39.17
N SER A 476 -14.30 6.16 -39.07
CA SER A 476 -13.42 6.13 -37.89
C SER A 476 -13.88 7.15 -36.84
N ILE A 477 -14.32 6.64 -35.67
CA ILE A 477 -14.83 7.48 -34.57
C ILE A 477 -13.77 8.49 -34.09
N LEU A 478 -12.49 8.09 -34.07
CA LEU A 478 -11.39 8.95 -33.65
C LEU A 478 -11.27 10.19 -34.56
N ILE A 479 -11.30 9.98 -35.87
CA ILE A 479 -11.15 11.05 -36.87
C ILE A 479 -12.38 11.96 -36.83
N THR A 480 -13.59 11.37 -36.75
CA THR A 480 -14.83 12.12 -36.57
C THR A 480 -14.80 13.00 -35.32
N PHE A 481 -14.23 12.52 -34.21
CA PHE A 481 -14.08 13.30 -32.97
C PHE A 481 -13.03 14.41 -33.09
N ILE A 482 -11.89 14.15 -33.74
CA ILE A 482 -10.86 15.18 -34.02
C ILE A 482 -11.44 16.29 -34.91
N ASN A 483 -12.13 15.90 -35.97
CA ASN A 483 -12.77 16.83 -36.92
C ASN A 483 -13.89 17.64 -36.28
N MET A 484 -14.64 17.05 -35.34
CA MET A 484 -15.62 17.77 -34.54
C MET A 484 -14.96 18.93 -33.77
N MET A 485 -13.81 18.72 -33.13
CA MET A 485 -13.10 19.77 -32.39
C MET A 485 -12.41 20.80 -33.30
N LEU A 486 -11.94 20.38 -34.47
CA LEU A 486 -11.23 21.25 -35.42
C LEU A 486 -12.16 21.97 -36.42
N PHE A 487 -13.49 21.75 -36.32
CA PHE A 487 -14.49 22.24 -37.27
C PHE A 487 -14.19 21.90 -38.74
N LYS A 488 -13.53 20.75 -38.99
CA LYS A 488 -13.26 20.25 -40.34
C LYS A 488 -14.29 19.20 -40.75
N THR A 489 -14.57 19.11 -42.03
CA THR A 489 -15.34 18.00 -42.61
C THR A 489 -14.38 16.92 -43.09
N ASP A 490 -14.73 15.65 -42.89
CA ASP A 490 -13.99 14.52 -43.44
C ASP A 490 -13.98 14.59 -44.97
N GLU A 491 -12.82 14.90 -45.58
CA GLU A 491 -12.55 14.79 -47.02
C GLU A 491 -12.31 13.32 -47.41
N ASN A 492 -13.05 12.36 -46.83
CA ASN A 492 -12.90 10.96 -47.21
C ASN A 492 -13.51 10.74 -48.60
N THR A 493 -12.64 10.80 -49.59
CA THR A 493 -12.81 10.59 -51.03
C THR A 493 -13.13 9.12 -51.37
N ARG A 494 -14.20 8.57 -50.80
CA ARG A 494 -14.80 7.30 -51.28
C ARG A 494 -16.11 7.64 -51.99
N PRO A 495 -16.18 7.56 -53.33
CA PRO A 495 -17.29 8.14 -54.11
C PRO A 495 -18.67 7.52 -53.86
N GLN A 496 -18.76 6.41 -53.11
CA GLN A 496 -19.99 5.67 -52.83
C GLN A 496 -20.41 5.70 -51.34
N CYS A 497 -19.66 6.37 -50.45
CA CYS A 497 -19.93 6.39 -49.01
C CYS A 497 -20.41 7.76 -48.53
N ASP A 498 -21.41 7.78 -47.65
CA ASP A 498 -21.83 9.01 -46.98
C ASP A 498 -20.78 9.42 -45.93
N THR A 499 -20.49 10.73 -45.84
CA THR A 499 -19.53 11.30 -44.89
C THR A 499 -20.06 11.37 -43.45
N VAL A 500 -21.37 11.16 -43.26
CA VAL A 500 -22.08 11.26 -41.97
C VAL A 500 -22.76 9.93 -41.61
N MET A 501 -22.80 9.61 -40.31
CA MET A 501 -23.39 8.39 -39.76
C MET A 501 -24.91 8.47 -39.60
N PHE A 502 -25.44 9.67 -39.36
CA PHE A 502 -26.88 9.91 -39.25
C PHE A 502 -27.23 11.31 -39.75
N ALA A 503 -28.50 11.51 -40.14
CA ALA A 503 -28.98 12.79 -40.66
C ALA A 503 -28.81 13.91 -39.63
N GLY A 504 -28.22 15.03 -40.04
CA GLY A 504 -28.01 16.19 -39.15
C GLY A 504 -26.80 16.12 -38.22
N GLN A 505 -25.95 15.09 -38.32
CA GLN A 505 -24.76 14.92 -37.46
C GLN A 505 -23.86 16.17 -37.39
N LEU A 506 -23.57 16.80 -38.54
CA LEU A 506 -22.70 17.98 -38.60
C LEU A 506 -23.28 19.19 -37.87
N TYR A 507 -24.61 19.34 -37.87
CA TYR A 507 -25.29 20.39 -37.11
C TYR A 507 -25.15 20.15 -35.61
N PHE A 508 -25.46 18.93 -35.14
CA PHE A 508 -25.35 18.58 -33.73
C PHE A 508 -23.90 18.69 -33.22
N GLN A 509 -22.91 18.25 -34.00
CA GLN A 509 -21.50 18.36 -33.65
C GLN A 509 -21.06 19.82 -33.45
N LYS A 510 -21.40 20.69 -34.41
CA LYS A 510 -21.09 22.13 -34.29
C LYS A 510 -21.80 22.75 -33.08
N PHE A 511 -23.08 22.42 -32.88
CA PHE A 511 -23.86 22.91 -31.75
C PHE A 511 -23.27 22.48 -30.40
N PHE A 512 -22.91 21.20 -30.24
CA PHE A 512 -22.33 20.68 -29.00
C PHE A 512 -20.98 21.30 -28.66
N VAL A 513 -20.09 21.49 -29.64
CA VAL A 513 -18.79 22.14 -29.40
C VAL A 513 -18.96 23.61 -29.02
N ILE A 514 -19.82 24.35 -29.72
CA ILE A 514 -20.09 25.76 -29.40
C ILE A 514 -20.68 25.90 -27.99
N LEU A 515 -21.63 25.03 -27.62
CA LEU A 515 -22.23 25.05 -26.30
C LEU A 515 -21.23 24.66 -25.20
N ALA A 516 -20.39 23.65 -25.44
CA ALA A 516 -19.33 23.25 -24.51
C ALA A 516 -18.28 24.37 -24.31
N LEU A 517 -17.93 25.11 -25.36
CA LEU A 517 -17.03 26.27 -25.25
C LEU A 517 -17.66 27.42 -24.47
N MET A 518 -18.97 27.66 -24.61
CA MET A 518 -19.69 28.66 -23.82
C MET A 518 -19.75 28.32 -22.32
N CYS A 519 -19.72 27.03 -21.95
CA CYS A 519 -19.68 26.62 -20.54
C CYS A 519 -18.39 27.06 -19.82
N VAL A 520 -17.26 27.22 -20.54
CA VAL A 520 -15.96 27.55 -19.92
C VAL A 520 -15.96 28.96 -19.31
N PRO A 521 -16.35 30.04 -20.02
CA PRO A 521 -16.50 31.36 -19.41
C PRO A 521 -17.50 31.41 -18.26
N VAL A 522 -18.59 30.64 -18.33
CA VAL A 522 -19.62 30.59 -17.27
C VAL A 522 -19.02 30.06 -15.96
N MET A 523 -18.23 28.98 -16.02
CA MET A 523 -17.55 28.43 -14.85
C MET A 523 -16.49 29.39 -14.30
N LEU A 524 -15.71 30.02 -15.18
CA LEU A 524 -14.61 30.89 -14.80
C LEU A 524 -15.09 32.16 -14.08
N PHE A 525 -16.05 32.87 -14.67
CA PHE A 525 -16.48 34.18 -14.18
C PHE A 525 -17.70 34.13 -13.27
N GLY A 526 -18.52 33.07 -13.35
CA GLY A 526 -19.82 33.08 -12.67
C GLY A 526 -19.70 33.18 -11.15
N LYS A 527 -18.86 32.34 -10.52
CA LYS A 527 -18.80 32.22 -9.06
C LYS A 527 -18.17 33.48 -8.43
N PRO A 528 -17.02 34.00 -8.91
CA PRO A 528 -16.46 35.27 -8.43
C PRO A 528 -17.43 36.44 -8.64
N TYR A 529 -18.15 36.48 -9.76
CA TYR A 529 -19.11 37.56 -10.04
C TYR A 529 -20.27 37.58 -9.04
N PHE A 530 -20.85 36.41 -8.71
CA PHE A 530 -21.93 36.34 -7.72
C PHE A 530 -21.45 36.66 -6.30
N ILE A 531 -20.26 36.21 -5.92
CA ILE A 531 -19.66 36.53 -4.60
C ILE A 531 -19.41 38.04 -4.49
N MET A 532 -18.81 38.67 -5.50
CA MET A 532 -18.59 40.13 -5.54
C MET A 532 -19.92 40.90 -5.44
N LYS A 533 -20.96 40.44 -6.13
CA LYS A 533 -22.30 41.06 -6.07
C LYS A 533 -22.91 40.94 -4.66
N GLU A 534 -22.70 39.81 -3.99
CA GLU A 534 -23.18 39.60 -2.62
C GLU A 534 -22.41 40.45 -1.61
N GLN A 535 -21.08 40.50 -1.69
CA GLN A 535 -20.23 41.37 -0.87
C GLN A 535 -20.62 42.85 -1.03
N LYS A 536 -20.81 43.33 -2.26
CA LYS A 536 -21.26 44.71 -2.54
C LYS A 536 -22.67 44.99 -1.99
N ARG A 537 -23.56 43.99 -1.97
CA ARG A 537 -24.90 44.13 -1.37
C ARG A 537 -24.83 44.17 0.15
N ARG A 538 -24.02 43.31 0.77
CA ARG A 538 -23.78 43.31 2.23
C ARG A 538 -23.14 44.61 2.70
N ALA A 539 -22.15 45.14 1.96
CA ALA A 539 -21.54 46.44 2.24
C ALA A 539 -22.58 47.59 2.21
N ARG A 540 -23.50 47.58 1.24
CA ARG A 540 -24.59 48.57 1.17
C ARG A 540 -25.61 48.43 2.30
N GLN A 541 -25.95 47.21 2.72
CA GLN A 541 -26.88 46.97 3.83
C GLN A 541 -26.26 47.30 5.19
N GLY A 542 -24.96 47.02 5.39
CA GLY A 542 -24.22 47.44 6.58
C GLY A 542 -24.18 48.97 6.74
N HIS A 543 -24.04 49.70 5.63
CA HIS A 543 -24.09 51.18 5.65
C HIS A 543 -25.48 51.73 6.07
N GLN A 544 -26.58 51.13 5.58
CA GLN A 544 -27.94 51.55 5.95
C GLN A 544 -28.30 51.25 7.41
N THR A 545 -27.72 50.21 8.01
CA THR A 545 -28.03 49.84 9.41
C THR A 545 -27.36 50.80 10.39
N ILE A 546 -26.18 51.34 10.05
CA ILE A 546 -25.45 52.32 10.86
C ILE A 546 -26.15 53.70 10.82
N GLU A 547 -26.66 54.14 9.67
CA GLU A 547 -27.44 55.39 9.57
C GLU A 547 -28.78 55.31 10.32
N GLY A 548 -29.45 54.15 10.33
CA GLY A 548 -30.73 53.98 11.04
C GLY A 548 -30.63 53.91 12.58
N THR A 549 -29.48 53.50 13.13
CA THR A 549 -29.23 53.51 14.59
C THR A 549 -28.68 54.83 15.12
N ALA A 550 -28.23 55.74 14.24
CA ALA A 550 -27.74 57.05 14.66
C ALA A 550 -28.86 58.03 15.07
N GLU A 551 -30.12 57.74 14.72
CA GLU A 551 -31.27 58.62 15.02
C GLU A 551 -32.05 58.25 16.31
N ASN A 552 -31.82 57.08 16.92
CA ASN A 552 -32.46 56.71 18.19
C ASN A 552 -31.42 56.38 19.27
N GLY A 553 -30.98 57.43 19.97
CA GLY A 553 -30.10 57.31 21.13
C GLY A 553 -30.79 56.62 22.31
N THR A 554 -30.47 55.34 22.55
CA THR A 554 -30.49 54.73 23.87
C THR A 554 -29.40 53.66 23.98
N ALA A 555 -28.67 53.70 25.09
CA ALA A 555 -27.47 52.90 25.35
C ALA A 555 -27.79 51.43 25.68
N GLY A 556 -26.85 50.55 25.33
CA GLY A 556 -26.61 49.28 26.02
C GLY A 556 -27.01 48.02 25.23
N GLY A 557 -26.02 47.33 24.68
CA GLY A 557 -26.20 45.97 24.19
C GLY A 557 -25.11 45.55 23.20
N ALA A 558 -24.19 44.72 23.71
CA ALA A 558 -23.23 43.88 22.99
C ALA A 558 -23.00 44.24 21.51
N VAL A 559 -21.84 44.85 21.24
CA VAL A 559 -21.16 44.68 19.96
C VAL A 559 -20.87 43.18 19.85
N VAL A 560 -21.83 42.41 19.32
CA VAL A 560 -21.54 41.10 18.77
C VAL A 560 -20.52 41.39 17.69
N ALA A 561 -19.28 41.04 17.97
CA ALA A 561 -18.22 40.96 16.99
C ALA A 561 -18.73 39.97 15.93
N ALA A 562 -19.44 40.53 14.94
CA ALA A 562 -19.82 39.83 13.73
C ALA A 562 -18.50 39.41 13.10
N SER A 563 -18.26 38.11 13.18
CA SER A 563 -17.11 37.36 12.68
C SER A 563 -16.15 38.17 11.81
N ALA A 564 -14.92 38.26 12.29
CA ALA A 564 -13.74 38.32 11.42
C ALA A 564 -13.68 37.03 10.58
N HIS A 565 -14.61 36.86 9.64
CA HIS A 565 -14.37 36.06 8.46
C HIS A 565 -13.64 36.99 7.51
N HIS A 566 -12.40 36.62 7.19
CA HIS A 566 -11.59 37.19 6.12
C HIS A 566 -12.47 37.82 5.04
N ASP A 567 -12.30 39.12 4.79
CA ASP A 567 -12.49 39.63 3.44
C ASP A 567 -11.51 38.82 2.58
N GLU A 568 -11.95 37.67 2.07
CA GLU A 568 -11.19 36.93 1.07
C GLU A 568 -10.91 37.91 -0.05
N ASP A 569 -9.63 38.12 -0.33
CA ASP A 569 -9.22 38.98 -1.42
C ASP A 569 -9.93 38.47 -2.67
N ILE A 570 -10.73 39.33 -3.30
CA ILE A 570 -11.51 38.97 -4.50
C ILE A 570 -10.57 38.39 -5.58
N THR A 571 -9.31 38.83 -5.57
CA THR A 571 -8.20 38.29 -6.37
C THR A 571 -7.93 36.82 -6.08
N GLU A 572 -7.89 36.38 -4.82
CA GLU A 572 -7.69 34.97 -4.44
C GLU A 572 -8.86 34.09 -4.90
N VAL A 573 -10.10 34.56 -4.72
CA VAL A 573 -11.30 33.86 -5.21
C VAL A 573 -11.24 33.68 -6.74
N PHE A 574 -10.78 34.70 -7.46
CA PHE A 574 -10.61 34.65 -8.90
C PHE A 574 -9.51 33.66 -9.33
N ILE A 575 -8.36 33.69 -8.66
CA ILE A 575 -7.23 32.77 -8.93
C ILE A 575 -7.65 31.32 -8.67
N HIS A 576 -8.26 31.05 -7.51
CA HIS A 576 -8.71 29.71 -7.14
C HIS A 576 -9.74 29.17 -8.14
N GLN A 577 -10.73 30.00 -8.54
CA GLN A 577 -11.73 29.58 -9.53
C GLN A 577 -11.11 29.37 -10.92
N ALA A 578 -10.11 30.17 -11.31
CA ALA A 578 -9.40 29.98 -12.57
C ALA A 578 -8.65 28.65 -12.60
N ILE A 579 -7.93 28.32 -11.52
CA ILE A 579 -7.25 27.03 -11.37
C ILE A 579 -8.26 25.88 -11.45
N HIS A 580 -9.35 25.94 -10.68
CA HIS A 580 -10.39 24.91 -10.68
C HIS A 580 -11.03 24.70 -12.07
N THR A 581 -11.28 25.78 -12.81
CA THR A 581 -11.86 25.69 -14.16
C THR A 581 -10.87 25.06 -15.16
N ILE A 582 -9.60 25.48 -15.12
CA ILE A 582 -8.55 24.92 -15.99
C ILE A 582 -8.32 23.44 -15.67
N GLU A 583 -8.21 23.11 -14.39
CA GLU A 583 -8.04 21.74 -13.91
C GLU A 583 -9.23 20.86 -14.32
N TYR A 584 -10.47 21.34 -14.19
CA TYR A 584 -11.63 20.57 -14.61
C TYR A 584 -11.67 20.31 -16.12
N VAL A 585 -11.42 21.33 -16.94
CA VAL A 585 -11.48 21.21 -18.42
C VAL A 585 -10.37 20.30 -18.95
N LEU A 586 -9.11 20.57 -18.57
CA LEU A 586 -7.97 19.73 -18.97
C LEU A 586 -8.04 18.34 -18.33
N GLY A 587 -8.46 18.29 -17.06
CA GLY A 587 -8.69 17.04 -16.33
C GLY A 587 -9.75 16.17 -16.98
N SER A 588 -10.84 16.72 -17.51
CA SER A 588 -11.89 15.92 -18.16
C SER A 588 -11.36 15.16 -19.40
N VAL A 589 -10.47 15.78 -20.19
CA VAL A 589 -9.80 15.11 -21.31
C VAL A 589 -8.79 14.08 -20.81
N SER A 590 -7.93 14.48 -19.88
CA SER A 590 -6.87 13.63 -19.32
C SER A 590 -7.42 12.40 -18.58
N HIS A 591 -8.47 12.56 -17.77
CA HIS A 591 -9.14 11.50 -17.05
C HIS A 591 -9.84 10.54 -18.01
N THR A 592 -10.50 11.03 -19.06
CA THR A 592 -11.11 10.12 -20.07
C THR A 592 -10.06 9.28 -20.77
N ALA A 593 -8.93 9.88 -21.18
CA ALA A 593 -7.82 9.13 -21.77
C ALA A 593 -7.18 8.16 -20.79
N SER A 594 -7.12 8.52 -19.51
CA SER A 594 -6.60 7.67 -18.43
C SER A 594 -7.36 6.34 -18.28
N TYR A 595 -8.68 6.31 -18.56
CA TYR A 595 -9.44 5.06 -18.53
C TYR A 595 -8.96 4.02 -19.55
N LEU A 596 -8.20 4.40 -20.59
CA LEU A 596 -7.55 3.46 -21.52
C LEU A 596 -6.63 2.46 -20.81
N ARG A 597 -6.18 2.75 -19.59
CA ARG A 597 -5.47 1.77 -18.74
C ARG A 597 -6.28 0.48 -18.54
N LEU A 598 -7.62 0.57 -18.40
CA LEU A 598 -8.50 -0.60 -18.29
C LEU A 598 -8.28 -1.56 -19.47
N TRP A 599 -8.18 -1.01 -20.68
CA TRP A 599 -7.91 -1.79 -21.88
C TRP A 599 -6.48 -2.31 -21.92
N ALA A 600 -5.49 -1.45 -21.71
CA ALA A 600 -4.08 -1.79 -21.86
C ALA A 600 -3.67 -2.96 -20.93
N LEU A 601 -4.06 -2.89 -19.65
CA LEU A 601 -3.77 -3.94 -18.66
C LEU A 601 -4.52 -5.23 -18.96
N SER A 602 -5.80 -5.12 -19.35
CA SER A 602 -6.63 -6.27 -19.74
C SER A 602 -6.10 -6.99 -20.98
N LEU A 603 -5.48 -6.27 -21.92
CA LEU A 603 -4.82 -6.86 -23.07
C LEU A 603 -3.51 -7.52 -22.66
N ALA A 604 -2.67 -6.83 -21.87
CA ALA A 604 -1.40 -7.36 -21.38
C ALA A 604 -1.58 -8.67 -20.60
N HIS A 605 -2.54 -8.70 -19.66
CA HIS A 605 -2.85 -9.90 -18.88
C HIS A 605 -3.23 -11.10 -19.77
N ALA A 606 -4.14 -10.90 -20.73
CA ALA A 606 -4.56 -11.95 -21.66
C ALA A 606 -3.41 -12.45 -22.56
N GLN A 607 -2.50 -11.57 -22.99
CA GLN A 607 -1.35 -11.96 -23.80
C GLN A 607 -0.29 -12.70 -22.99
N LEU A 608 0.01 -12.24 -21.77
CA LEU A 608 0.94 -12.93 -20.87
C LEU A 608 0.43 -14.34 -20.52
N ALA A 609 -0.88 -14.49 -20.30
CA ALA A 609 -1.50 -15.80 -20.08
C ALA A 609 -1.35 -16.73 -21.29
N ASP A 610 -1.60 -16.23 -22.51
CA ASP A 610 -1.45 -17.02 -23.75
C ASP A 610 0.01 -17.43 -24.00
N VAL A 611 0.97 -16.53 -23.74
CA VAL A 611 2.40 -16.84 -23.85
C VAL A 611 2.82 -17.89 -22.82
N ALA A 612 2.38 -17.76 -21.56
CA ALA A 612 2.66 -18.75 -20.52
C ALA A 612 2.11 -20.14 -20.89
N TRP A 613 0.90 -20.20 -21.46
CA TRP A 613 0.32 -21.45 -21.95
C TRP A 613 1.10 -22.04 -23.12
N LYS A 614 1.41 -21.23 -24.15
CA LYS A 614 2.10 -21.67 -25.37
C LYS A 614 3.54 -22.10 -25.11
N MET A 615 4.26 -21.43 -24.20
CA MET A 615 5.66 -21.74 -23.94
C MET A 615 5.85 -22.94 -23.01
N LEU A 616 5.00 -23.11 -21.99
CA LEU A 616 5.10 -24.23 -21.04
C LEU A 616 4.16 -25.38 -21.39
N LEU A 617 2.85 -25.21 -21.21
CA LEU A 617 1.91 -26.32 -21.29
C LEU A 617 1.81 -26.95 -22.69
N ARG A 618 1.87 -26.15 -23.76
CA ARG A 618 1.84 -26.71 -25.12
C ARG A 618 3.01 -27.68 -25.38
N LYS A 619 4.22 -27.36 -24.90
CA LYS A 619 5.39 -28.26 -25.05
C LYS A 619 5.24 -29.52 -24.20
N GLY A 620 4.69 -29.40 -22.99
CA GLY A 620 4.41 -30.54 -22.12
C GLY A 620 3.38 -31.53 -22.69
N LEU A 621 2.39 -31.03 -23.45
CA LEU A 621 1.36 -31.87 -24.09
C LEU A 621 1.81 -32.59 -25.38
N MET A 622 2.98 -32.26 -25.94
CA MET A 622 3.44 -32.87 -27.21
C MET A 622 4.04 -34.27 -27.04
N SER A 623 4.42 -34.68 -25.82
CA SER A 623 4.96 -36.01 -25.54
C SER A 623 3.85 -36.97 -25.07
N THR A 624 3.64 -38.06 -25.80
CA THR A 624 2.59 -39.08 -25.52
C THR A 624 3.06 -40.27 -24.69
N ASP A 625 4.36 -40.37 -24.38
CA ASP A 625 4.93 -41.52 -23.67
C ASP A 625 4.67 -41.48 -22.15
N PHE A 626 4.81 -42.61 -21.46
CA PHE A 626 4.70 -42.68 -19.98
C PHE A 626 5.68 -41.72 -19.29
N GLN A 627 6.89 -41.57 -19.82
CA GLN A 627 7.87 -40.57 -19.39
C GLN A 627 7.39 -39.12 -19.65
N GLY A 628 6.59 -38.92 -20.69
CA GLY A 628 5.87 -37.67 -20.97
C GLY A 628 4.88 -37.28 -19.88
N GLY A 629 4.29 -38.25 -19.18
CA GLY A 629 3.42 -37.98 -18.01
C GLY A 629 4.18 -37.35 -16.84
N ILE A 630 5.37 -37.87 -16.51
CA ILE A 630 6.23 -37.28 -15.46
C ILE A 630 6.72 -35.90 -15.88
N PHE A 631 7.12 -35.75 -17.14
CA PHE A 631 7.51 -34.46 -17.71
C PHE A 631 6.38 -33.43 -17.64
N LEU A 632 5.14 -33.83 -18.00
CA LEU A 632 3.96 -32.98 -17.92
C LEU A 632 3.70 -32.50 -16.48
N TYR A 633 3.86 -33.36 -15.48
CA TYR A 633 3.68 -32.98 -14.07
C TYR A 633 4.66 -31.88 -13.65
N VAL A 634 5.94 -32.02 -14.00
CA VAL A 634 6.97 -31.02 -13.69
C VAL A 634 6.70 -29.70 -14.44
N VAL A 635 6.34 -29.78 -15.72
CA VAL A 635 5.99 -28.61 -16.54
C VAL A 635 4.73 -27.91 -16.00
N PHE A 636 3.74 -28.68 -15.55
CA PHE A 636 2.53 -28.14 -14.92
C PHE A 636 2.85 -27.44 -13.59
N ALA A 637 3.72 -28.01 -12.76
CA ALA A 637 4.16 -27.36 -11.52
C ALA A 637 4.86 -26.02 -11.80
N GLY A 638 5.72 -25.98 -12.83
CA GLY A 638 6.35 -24.74 -13.30
C GLY A 638 5.35 -23.72 -13.82
N TRP A 639 4.38 -24.15 -14.63
CA TRP A 639 3.30 -23.30 -15.14
C TRP A 639 2.43 -22.74 -14.00
N ALA A 640 2.02 -23.58 -13.05
CA ALA A 640 1.21 -23.18 -11.91
C ALA A 640 1.94 -22.16 -11.02
N ALA A 641 3.24 -22.37 -10.76
CA ALA A 641 4.06 -21.42 -9.99
C ALA A 641 4.16 -20.05 -10.69
N ILE A 642 4.43 -20.03 -12.00
CA ILE A 642 4.48 -18.79 -12.79
C ILE A 642 3.12 -18.10 -12.80
N SER A 643 2.03 -18.85 -13.01
CA SER A 643 0.68 -18.29 -13.02
C SER A 643 0.29 -17.68 -11.68
N VAL A 644 0.59 -18.32 -10.55
CA VAL A 644 0.25 -17.76 -9.24
C VAL A 644 1.14 -16.56 -8.89
N SER A 645 2.45 -16.67 -9.07
CA SER A 645 3.39 -15.60 -8.66
C SER A 645 3.34 -14.38 -9.57
N ILE A 646 3.38 -14.58 -10.89
CA ILE A 646 3.46 -13.45 -11.85
C ILE A 646 2.05 -13.00 -12.22
N LEU A 647 1.19 -13.91 -12.69
CA LEU A 647 -0.13 -13.51 -13.22
C LEU A 647 -1.12 -13.17 -12.11
N VAL A 648 -1.22 -13.93 -11.02
CA VAL A 648 -2.19 -13.61 -9.95
C VAL A 648 -1.65 -12.53 -9.01
N LEU A 649 -0.43 -12.68 -8.49
CA LEU A 649 0.07 -11.81 -7.42
C LEU A 649 0.60 -10.48 -7.98
N MET A 650 1.59 -10.51 -8.88
CA MET A 650 2.23 -9.28 -9.39
C MET A 650 1.30 -8.45 -10.28
N GLU A 651 0.72 -9.07 -11.32
CA GLU A 651 -0.24 -8.39 -12.22
C GLU A 651 -1.55 -8.03 -11.48
N GLY A 652 -2.02 -8.87 -10.57
CA GLY A 652 -3.17 -8.53 -9.72
C GLY A 652 -2.91 -7.31 -8.83
N LEU A 653 -1.73 -7.19 -8.23
CA LEU A 653 -1.36 -6.00 -7.46
C LEU A 653 -1.24 -4.74 -8.34
N SER A 654 -0.68 -4.88 -9.55
CA SER A 654 -0.63 -3.80 -10.54
C SER A 654 -2.04 -3.31 -10.92
N ALA A 655 -2.94 -4.24 -11.26
CA ALA A 655 -4.35 -3.93 -11.55
C ALA A 655 -5.05 -3.27 -10.36
N PHE A 656 -4.81 -3.76 -9.14
CA PHE A 656 -5.33 -3.16 -7.91
C PHE A 656 -4.90 -1.68 -7.77
N LEU A 657 -3.60 -1.37 -7.91
CA LEU A 657 -3.11 0.00 -7.79
C LEU A 657 -3.64 0.92 -8.90
N HIS A 658 -3.77 0.41 -10.12
CA HIS A 658 -4.37 1.18 -11.21
C HIS A 658 -5.86 1.47 -10.99
N THR A 659 -6.63 0.54 -10.41
CA THR A 659 -8.02 0.81 -10.03
C THR A 659 -8.16 1.79 -8.89
N LEU A 660 -7.27 1.71 -7.89
CA LEU A 660 -7.19 2.66 -6.80
C LEU A 660 -6.93 4.07 -7.33
N ARG A 661 -5.97 4.21 -8.26
CA ARG A 661 -5.70 5.47 -8.95
C ARG A 661 -6.97 6.03 -9.60
N LEU A 662 -7.69 5.20 -10.38
CA LEU A 662 -8.96 5.58 -11.04
C LEU A 662 -10.03 6.09 -10.06
N HIS A 663 -10.05 5.60 -8.82
CA HIS A 663 -10.98 6.10 -7.82
C HIS A 663 -10.52 7.40 -7.17
N TRP A 664 -9.24 7.50 -6.81
CA TRP A 664 -8.70 8.67 -6.13
C TRP A 664 -8.62 9.90 -7.04
N VAL A 665 -8.09 9.74 -8.25
CA VAL A 665 -7.80 10.87 -9.13
C VAL A 665 -8.97 11.16 -10.08
N GLU A 666 -9.60 10.14 -10.65
CA GLU A 666 -10.63 10.36 -11.68
C GLU A 666 -12.07 10.41 -11.12
N PHE A 667 -12.37 9.72 -10.01
CA PHE A 667 -13.72 9.70 -9.42
C PHE A 667 -13.88 10.67 -8.24
N GLN A 668 -13.00 10.60 -7.24
CA GLN A 668 -13.10 11.40 -6.01
C GLN A 668 -12.85 12.89 -6.26
N SER A 669 -11.95 13.27 -7.18
CA SER A 669 -11.68 14.67 -7.56
C SER A 669 -12.92 15.46 -8.01
N LYS A 670 -14.03 14.79 -8.35
CA LYS A 670 -15.26 15.44 -8.85
C LYS A 670 -16.22 15.89 -7.76
N PHE A 671 -16.17 15.28 -6.58
CA PHE A 671 -17.15 15.58 -5.51
C PHE A 671 -16.58 15.54 -4.10
N TYR A 672 -15.39 14.96 -3.91
CA TYR A 672 -14.77 14.70 -2.62
C TYR A 672 -13.66 15.73 -2.35
N ALA A 673 -13.88 16.63 -1.39
CA ALA A 673 -12.90 17.63 -0.99
C ALA A 673 -11.78 17.05 -0.12
N GLY A 674 -12.13 16.18 0.85
CA GLY A 674 -11.15 15.42 1.63
C GLY A 674 -10.35 16.23 2.67
N GLU A 675 -10.83 17.40 3.09
CA GLU A 675 -10.14 18.33 4.01
C GLU A 675 -10.50 18.10 5.50
N GLY A 676 -11.28 17.07 5.82
CA GLY A 676 -11.71 16.80 7.19
C GLY A 676 -10.64 16.14 8.07
N TYR A 677 -10.97 15.94 9.34
CA TYR A 677 -10.18 15.15 10.27
C TYR A 677 -10.99 13.99 10.87
N LEU A 678 -10.31 12.87 11.14
CA LEU A 678 -10.95 11.63 11.56
C LEU A 678 -11.41 11.71 13.03
N PHE A 679 -12.61 11.22 13.30
CA PHE A 679 -13.06 11.01 14.67
C PHE A 679 -12.31 9.84 15.34
N GLN A 680 -11.37 10.17 16.23
CA GLN A 680 -10.69 9.19 17.07
C GLN A 680 -11.15 9.33 18.53
N PRO A 681 -12.12 8.53 19.00
CA PRO A 681 -12.60 8.61 20.36
C PRO A 681 -11.56 8.09 21.35
N PHE A 682 -11.58 8.63 22.58
CA PHE A 682 -10.83 8.06 23.69
C PHE A 682 -11.37 6.66 24.03
N SER A 683 -10.61 5.62 23.74
CA SER A 683 -10.94 4.23 24.03
C SER A 683 -9.72 3.45 24.51
N PHE A 684 -9.89 2.69 25.59
CA PHE A 684 -8.82 1.85 26.12
C PHE A 684 -8.42 0.71 25.19
N GLU A 685 -9.33 0.22 24.35
CA GLU A 685 -9.04 -0.86 23.39
C GLU A 685 -8.03 -0.38 22.35
N VAL A 686 -8.28 0.78 21.74
CA VAL A 686 -7.40 1.40 20.74
C VAL A 686 -6.00 1.68 21.29
N ILE A 687 -5.91 2.12 22.55
CA ILE A 687 -4.64 2.46 23.22
C ILE A 687 -3.85 1.19 23.59
N LEU A 688 -4.54 0.09 23.91
CA LEU A 688 -3.89 -1.19 24.20
C LEU A 688 -3.40 -1.87 22.93
N ASP A 689 -4.16 -1.77 21.83
CA ASP A 689 -3.79 -2.33 20.54
C ASP A 689 -2.62 -1.58 19.89
N SER A 690 -2.68 -0.24 19.83
CA SER A 690 -1.61 0.59 19.23
C SER A 690 -0.24 0.41 19.89
N ALA A 691 -0.27 0.10 21.18
CA ALA A 691 0.94 -0.05 21.96
C ALA A 691 1.34 -1.51 22.16
N GLY A 692 0.53 -2.47 21.67
CA GLY A 692 0.98 -3.82 21.38
C GLY A 692 1.78 -3.86 20.07
N THR A 693 1.40 -3.06 19.08
CA THR A 693 2.11 -2.94 17.79
C THR A 693 3.39 -2.11 17.82
N ALA A 694 3.63 -1.32 18.88
CA ALA A 694 4.85 -0.49 19.02
C ALA A 694 5.95 -1.17 19.86
N GLU A 695 5.64 -2.32 20.46
CA GLU A 695 6.58 -3.15 21.24
C GLU A 695 7.07 -4.39 20.50
N GLU A 696 6.43 -4.68 19.37
CA GLU A 696 6.89 -5.59 18.31
C GLU A 696 7.71 -4.75 17.32
#